data_AF-A0A2E1ATC1-F1
#
_entry.id   AF-A0A2E1ATC1-F1
#
_cell.length_a   1.000
_cell.length_b   1.000
_cell.length_c   1.000
_cell.angle_alpha   90.00
_cell.angle_beta   90.00
_cell.angle_gamma   90.00
#
_symmetry.space_group_name_H-M   'P 1'
#
loop_
_entity.id
_entity.type
_entity.pdbx_description
1 polymer ?
#
loop_
_entity_poly.entity_id
_entity_poly.type
_entity_poly.pdbx_seq_one_letter_code
_entity_poly.pdbx_strand_id
1 'polypeptide(L)'
;MHRSFTLLNTDQINKYGYLFPLATLEDIMWQKGTEGVPMHVGHDMHRPIGAIIPFALYFEPYLVRSLGITLLPETDTEWNQIKNFKRNSVVKNLSHYIEKNEGRLFNLVKDKLSQDFKYHIAGTLAIVDDNIVQSLFSELPKLLDKDGLIDIRDLNGSFEYKYHGAFVHKEIPLCIYAHSYFRRSLSRYNNFHSLFLDELMTHQENKRTTLKIALDWDMVGYAPDFAHSMEFEYWFGPKYTDDISQIKLGLSRYNTTGFDREYYEISSTEFYWKNNENLREFELEELRENNVPTLQDFFGCRYIHSIFDTNINSFIHFDGAIRGYSSDLFFERLSNKLTEFGRNSQYKKLFRIDGSLDLKDWKTLITKYMQGNPLIYEYFGIDKPKSQFDHDEVQKTLIQRLVPHEMSEEDGIRLLVSYHERNDDFKGHSHAVSIYDVISIDDEDCSIVEYDLIEVKKALQRLGKDLFIKEDVLFGSIKDEYWNIPCIHHSDKEPEKDIELTLKSLKMILGKMVEKGLGCIISWTISWNMEDKEVRVSSLGHIRNLHTWMGTFEGIPTDRKKFVKWLEDQKRYLNSNFKPSYDKPLVKDICQFDGVLYMKRVIVGEEFALEPYLKEGNLAYTIKVPDNDSQYMEILDESIKAIPAYVVKKSTCSKSRENYLTSPFSKWLDSDIHTIIEEIEGLTFYWTDKPVK
;
A
#
# COMPACT_ATOMS: atom_id res chain seq x y z
N MET A 1 11.79 10.78 10.66
CA MET A 1 10.49 10.31 10.15
C MET A 1 10.40 8.84 10.49
N HIS A 2 9.31 8.44 11.12
CA HIS A 2 9.03 7.04 11.40
C HIS A 2 8.82 6.28 10.09
N ARG A 3 9.45 5.09 9.98
CA ARG A 3 9.32 4.21 8.83
C ARG A 3 8.58 2.94 9.21
N SER A 4 7.60 2.54 8.41
CA SER A 4 6.95 1.23 8.57
C SER A 4 6.58 0.60 7.23
N PHE A 5 6.52 -0.72 7.17
CA PHE A 5 6.04 -1.43 5.99
C PHE A 5 4.51 -1.31 5.88
N THR A 6 4.03 -1.21 4.66
CA THR A 6 2.60 -1.24 4.35
C THR A 6 2.34 -2.13 3.15
N LEU A 7 1.32 -2.97 3.26
CA LEU A 7 0.79 -3.73 2.14
C LEU A 7 -0.08 -2.80 1.29
N LEU A 8 0.28 -2.63 0.01
CA LEU A 8 -0.43 -1.73 -0.89
C LEU A 8 -1.58 -2.45 -1.59
N ASN A 9 -1.24 -3.50 -2.34
CA ASN A 9 -2.16 -4.30 -3.13
C ASN A 9 -1.66 -5.74 -3.21
N THR A 10 -2.53 -6.65 -3.64
CA THR A 10 -2.18 -8.03 -3.95
C THR A 10 -2.65 -8.42 -5.35
N ASP A 11 -2.14 -9.55 -5.83
CA ASP A 11 -2.59 -10.19 -7.07
C ASP A 11 -3.81 -11.10 -6.87
N GLN A 12 -4.61 -10.82 -5.83
CA GLN A 12 -5.88 -11.49 -5.56
C GLN A 12 -7.05 -10.61 -5.98
N ILE A 13 -8.21 -11.23 -6.16
CA ILE A 13 -9.44 -10.50 -6.42
C ILE A 13 -9.82 -9.73 -5.14
N ASN A 14 -9.86 -8.40 -5.22
CA ASN A 14 -10.27 -7.53 -4.12
C ASN A 14 -11.81 -7.55 -3.96
N LYS A 15 -12.38 -6.93 -2.91
CA LYS A 15 -13.85 -7.01 -2.71
C LYS A 15 -14.67 -6.23 -3.75
N TYR A 16 -14.02 -5.48 -4.64
CA TYR A 16 -14.65 -4.84 -5.79
C TYR A 16 -14.63 -5.72 -7.05
N GLY A 17 -14.07 -6.93 -6.98
CA GLY A 17 -13.94 -7.82 -8.12
C GLY A 17 -12.76 -7.48 -9.05
N TYR A 18 -11.90 -6.53 -8.67
CA TYR A 18 -10.71 -6.22 -9.45
C TYR A 18 -9.56 -7.16 -9.06
N LEU A 19 -8.81 -7.55 -10.08
CA LEU A 19 -7.55 -8.26 -9.97
C LEU A 19 -6.45 -7.35 -10.51
N PHE A 20 -5.35 -7.20 -9.78
CA PHE A 20 -4.14 -6.58 -10.31
C PHE A 20 -3.19 -7.68 -10.79
N PRO A 21 -3.01 -7.87 -12.11
CA PRO A 21 -2.02 -8.80 -12.63
C PRO A 21 -0.61 -8.42 -12.14
N LEU A 22 0.28 -9.41 -12.08
CA LEU A 22 1.67 -9.20 -11.65
C LEU A 22 2.36 -8.07 -12.42
N ALA A 23 2.19 -8.03 -13.75
CA ALA A 23 2.75 -6.97 -14.58
C ALA A 23 2.26 -5.58 -14.20
N THR A 24 0.99 -5.45 -13.76
CA THR A 24 0.43 -4.18 -13.28
C THR A 24 1.02 -3.81 -11.93
N LEU A 25 1.18 -4.77 -11.02
CA LEU A 25 1.84 -4.51 -9.73
C LEU A 25 3.30 -4.08 -9.93
N GLU A 26 4.03 -4.74 -10.83
CA GLU A 26 5.40 -4.37 -11.19
C GLU A 26 5.47 -2.97 -11.78
N ASP A 27 4.57 -2.61 -12.69
CA ASP A 27 4.59 -1.30 -13.34
C ASP A 27 4.38 -0.15 -12.35
N ILE A 28 3.54 -0.35 -11.32
CA ILE A 28 3.40 0.61 -10.21
C ILE A 28 4.72 0.76 -9.45
N MET A 29 5.41 -0.34 -9.14
CA MET A 29 6.70 -0.29 -8.43
C MET A 29 7.78 0.37 -9.30
N TRP A 30 7.83 0.06 -10.59
CA TRP A 30 8.77 0.66 -11.52
C TRP A 30 8.57 2.19 -11.58
N GLN A 31 7.33 2.65 -11.75
CA GLN A 31 7.06 4.07 -11.91
C GLN A 31 7.23 4.89 -10.63
N LYS A 32 7.00 4.30 -9.44
CA LYS A 32 6.96 5.02 -8.16
C LYS A 32 8.03 4.63 -7.15
N GLY A 33 8.82 3.59 -7.46
CA GLY A 33 9.93 3.00 -6.71
C GLY A 33 10.84 3.98 -5.99
N THR A 34 11.12 5.11 -6.66
CA THR A 34 12.15 6.07 -6.26
C THR A 34 11.61 7.48 -6.05
N GLU A 35 10.31 7.72 -6.24
CA GLU A 35 9.73 9.07 -6.19
C GLU A 35 8.77 9.27 -5.01
N GLY A 36 8.21 8.19 -4.48
CA GLY A 36 7.18 8.23 -3.46
C GLY A 36 5.84 8.82 -3.94
N VAL A 37 4.83 8.73 -3.10
CA VAL A 37 3.46 9.22 -3.31
C VAL A 37 2.96 9.86 -2.01
N PRO A 38 2.31 11.04 -2.04
CA PRO A 38 1.75 11.63 -0.84
C PRO A 38 0.64 10.75 -0.23
N MET A 39 0.67 10.57 1.08
CA MET A 39 -0.38 9.87 1.83
C MET A 39 -1.35 10.87 2.45
N HIS A 40 -2.63 10.50 2.43
CA HIS A 40 -3.72 11.32 2.92
C HIS A 40 -4.69 10.52 3.77
N VAL A 41 -5.35 11.16 4.73
CA VAL A 41 -6.42 10.53 5.52
C VAL A 41 -7.66 10.35 4.64
N GLY A 42 -8.12 9.11 4.47
CA GLY A 42 -9.37 8.78 3.76
C GLY A 42 -9.44 9.40 2.36
N HIS A 43 -8.34 9.36 1.59
CA HIS A 43 -8.22 9.95 0.25
C HIS A 43 -8.45 11.47 0.17
N ASP A 44 -8.53 12.20 1.29
CA ASP A 44 -8.68 13.66 1.29
C ASP A 44 -7.33 14.36 1.10
N MET A 45 -7.09 14.88 -0.10
CA MET A 45 -5.89 15.62 -0.47
C MET A 45 -5.65 16.86 0.41
N HIS A 46 -6.61 17.35 1.18
CA HIS A 46 -6.39 18.43 2.15
C HIS A 46 -5.78 17.97 3.47
N ARG A 47 -5.76 16.66 3.72
CA ARG A 47 -5.33 16.04 4.98
C ARG A 47 -4.10 15.14 4.77
N PRO A 48 -2.92 15.71 4.47
CA PRO A 48 -1.70 14.93 4.33
C PRO A 48 -1.31 14.32 5.68
N ILE A 49 -0.90 13.06 5.68
CA ILE A 49 -0.42 12.34 6.88
C ILE A 49 1.01 11.84 6.76
N GLY A 50 1.55 11.79 5.53
CA GLY A 50 2.90 11.30 5.29
C GLY A 50 3.19 11.11 3.81
N ALA A 51 4.15 10.25 3.52
CA ALA A 51 4.45 9.79 2.17
C ALA A 51 4.60 8.26 2.16
N ILE A 52 4.37 7.64 1.01
CA ILE A 52 4.58 6.22 0.80
C ILE A 52 5.52 6.02 -0.38
N ILE A 53 6.49 5.14 -0.23
CA ILE A 53 7.38 4.73 -1.31
C ILE A 53 7.01 3.28 -1.66
N PRO A 54 6.20 3.05 -2.71
CA PRO A 54 6.05 1.71 -3.27
C PRO A 54 7.43 1.25 -3.72
N PHE A 55 7.93 0.12 -3.23
CA PHE A 55 9.34 -0.23 -3.47
C PHE A 55 9.57 -1.68 -3.84
N ALA A 56 8.64 -2.60 -3.53
CA ALA A 56 8.89 -4.02 -3.74
C ALA A 56 7.65 -4.87 -4.05
N LEU A 57 7.89 -6.00 -4.70
CA LEU A 57 6.96 -7.11 -4.86
C LEU A 57 7.45 -8.30 -4.03
N TYR A 58 6.60 -8.82 -3.16
CA TYR A 58 6.87 -9.97 -2.31
C TYR A 58 6.00 -11.16 -2.71
N PHE A 59 6.65 -12.27 -3.04
CA PHE A 59 6.04 -13.48 -3.55
C PHE A 59 6.04 -14.55 -2.45
N GLU A 60 4.87 -15.15 -2.27
CA GLU A 60 4.66 -16.39 -1.52
C GLU A 60 3.88 -17.35 -2.43
N PRO A 61 3.87 -18.67 -2.14
CA PRO A 61 2.99 -19.60 -2.84
C PRO A 61 1.55 -19.08 -2.87
N TYR A 62 1.00 -18.91 -4.08
CA TYR A 62 -0.34 -18.40 -4.41
C TYR A 62 -0.61 -16.91 -4.23
N LEU A 63 0.37 -16.12 -3.76
CA LEU A 63 0.13 -14.71 -3.43
C LEU A 63 1.34 -13.83 -3.75
N VAL A 64 1.10 -12.76 -4.51
CA VAL A 64 2.04 -11.66 -4.67
C VAL A 64 1.49 -10.41 -4.00
N ARG A 65 2.29 -9.81 -3.13
CA ARG A 65 2.01 -8.56 -2.42
C ARG A 65 2.88 -7.45 -2.99
N SER A 66 2.32 -6.26 -3.17
CA SER A 66 3.10 -5.04 -3.39
C SER A 66 3.30 -4.34 -2.05
N LEU A 67 4.55 -3.99 -1.75
CA LEU A 67 4.97 -3.40 -0.50
C LEU A 67 5.35 -1.94 -0.69
N GLY A 68 4.98 -1.12 0.29
CA GLY A 68 5.41 0.26 0.41
C GLY A 68 6.10 0.52 1.74
N ILE A 69 6.99 1.52 1.76
CA ILE A 69 7.54 2.10 2.97
C ILE A 69 6.77 3.37 3.25
N THR A 70 6.08 3.43 4.39
CA THR A 70 5.43 4.66 4.85
C THR A 70 6.43 5.51 5.61
N LEU A 71 6.34 6.82 5.40
CA LEU A 71 7.14 7.84 6.06
C LEU A 71 6.16 8.75 6.81
N LEU A 72 6.13 8.62 8.13
CA LEU A 72 5.29 9.42 9.00
C LEU A 72 6.14 10.49 9.70
N PRO A 73 5.77 11.78 9.61
CA PRO A 73 6.50 12.86 10.26
C PRO A 73 6.25 12.86 11.77
N GLU A 74 7.31 12.96 12.56
CA GLU A 74 7.26 13.02 14.03
C GLU A 74 7.66 14.42 14.56
N THR A 75 8.21 15.27 13.69
CA THR A 75 8.65 16.63 14.04
C THR A 75 8.09 17.67 13.08
N ASP A 76 8.06 18.94 13.49
CA ASP A 76 7.59 20.06 12.63
C ASP A 76 8.42 20.21 11.34
N THR A 77 9.73 19.95 11.44
CA THR A 77 10.64 19.95 10.29
C THR A 77 10.22 18.89 9.26
N GLU A 78 9.93 17.68 9.73
CA GLU A 78 9.47 16.58 8.90
C GLU A 78 8.09 16.86 8.31
N TRP A 79 7.19 17.46 9.10
CA TRP A 79 5.89 17.92 8.59
C TRP A 79 6.03 18.93 7.44
N ASN A 80 6.98 19.86 7.54
CA ASN A 80 7.25 20.80 6.45
C ASN A 80 7.82 20.10 5.22
N GLN A 81 8.68 19.09 5.39
CA GLN A 81 9.16 18.25 4.29
C GLN A 81 8.01 17.52 3.58
N ILE A 82 7.09 16.89 4.33
CA ILE A 82 5.91 16.22 3.76
C ILE A 82 5.00 17.21 3.01
N LYS A 83 4.74 18.40 3.57
CA LYS A 83 3.94 19.44 2.91
C LYS A 83 4.57 19.91 1.60
N ASN A 84 5.89 20.09 1.58
CA ASN A 84 6.62 20.49 0.38
C ASN A 84 6.65 19.36 -0.66
N PHE A 85 6.91 18.12 -0.24
CA PHE A 85 6.83 16.95 -1.09
C PHE A 85 5.46 16.81 -1.76
N LYS A 86 4.37 16.94 -1.00
CA LYS A 86 3.00 16.95 -1.52
C LYS A 86 2.80 18.02 -2.58
N ARG A 87 3.19 19.28 -2.31
CA ARG A 87 3.07 20.39 -3.27
C ARG A 87 3.85 20.08 -4.55
N ASN A 88 5.10 19.64 -4.43
CA ASN A 88 5.94 19.29 -5.57
C ASN A 88 5.36 18.13 -6.38
N SER A 89 4.82 17.12 -5.71
CA SER A 89 4.16 15.98 -6.36
C SER A 89 2.94 16.40 -7.18
N VAL A 90 2.10 17.29 -6.64
CA VAL A 90 0.93 17.84 -7.36
C VAL A 90 1.39 18.66 -8.57
N VAL A 91 2.38 19.54 -8.41
CA VAL A 91 2.90 20.37 -9.52
C VAL A 91 3.55 19.51 -10.60
N LYS A 92 4.36 18.51 -10.22
CA LYS A 92 4.99 17.57 -11.15
C LYS A 92 3.95 16.79 -11.95
N ASN A 93 2.93 16.25 -11.27
CA ASN A 93 1.85 15.53 -11.93
C ASN A 93 1.09 16.47 -12.90
N LEU A 94 0.73 17.68 -12.47
CA LEU A 94 0.06 18.65 -13.35
C LEU A 94 0.89 19.01 -14.57
N SER A 95 2.19 19.26 -14.39
CA SER A 95 3.12 19.59 -15.48
C SER A 95 3.19 18.47 -16.51
N HIS A 96 3.29 17.21 -16.05
CA HIS A 96 3.28 16.05 -16.94
C HIS A 96 2.02 15.96 -17.82
N TYR A 97 0.84 16.22 -17.25
CA TYR A 97 -0.41 16.22 -18.04
C TYR A 97 -0.47 17.40 -19.02
N ILE A 98 0.00 18.58 -18.63
CA ILE A 98 0.08 19.76 -19.52
C ILE A 98 1.00 19.47 -20.70
N GLU A 99 2.19 18.93 -20.45
CA GLU A 99 3.17 18.56 -21.48
C GLU A 99 2.60 17.51 -22.45
N LYS A 100 2.01 16.44 -21.91
CA LYS A 100 1.40 15.36 -22.71
C LYS A 100 0.22 15.84 -23.57
N ASN A 101 -0.51 16.85 -23.11
CA ASN A 101 -1.64 17.41 -23.86
C ASN A 101 -1.20 18.24 -25.06
N GLU A 102 0.06 18.73 -25.11
CA GLU A 102 0.63 19.53 -26.20
C GLU A 102 -0.21 20.79 -26.54
N GLY A 103 -0.85 21.39 -25.53
CA GLY A 103 -1.65 22.61 -25.68
C GLY A 103 -3.00 22.42 -26.41
N ARG A 104 -3.43 21.18 -26.67
CA ARG A 104 -4.72 20.89 -27.35
C ARG A 104 -5.91 21.48 -26.62
N LEU A 105 -5.98 21.31 -25.30
CA LEU A 105 -7.04 21.88 -24.47
C LEU A 105 -7.05 23.41 -24.55
N PHE A 106 -5.90 24.03 -24.31
CA PHE A 106 -5.76 25.48 -24.34
C PHE A 106 -6.23 26.06 -25.68
N ASN A 107 -5.79 25.48 -26.79
CA ASN A 107 -6.15 25.96 -28.12
C ASN A 107 -7.66 25.88 -28.42
N LEU A 108 -8.39 24.94 -27.80
CA LEU A 108 -9.84 24.79 -27.97
C LEU A 108 -10.63 25.87 -27.23
N VAL A 109 -10.11 26.40 -26.12
CA VAL A 109 -10.88 27.29 -25.23
C VAL A 109 -10.29 28.70 -25.06
N LYS A 110 -9.09 28.95 -25.57
CA LYS A 110 -8.32 30.21 -25.38
C LYS A 110 -9.11 31.50 -25.62
N ASP A 111 -10.04 31.50 -26.57
CA ASP A 111 -10.82 32.71 -26.93
C ASP A 111 -11.89 33.05 -25.89
N LYS A 112 -12.09 32.17 -24.89
CA LYS A 112 -13.07 32.31 -23.81
C LYS A 112 -12.41 32.37 -22.42
N LEU A 113 -11.09 32.27 -22.34
CA LEU A 113 -10.37 32.28 -21.05
C LEU A 113 -10.16 33.69 -20.53
N SER A 114 -10.27 33.85 -19.22
CA SER A 114 -9.79 35.00 -18.47
C SER A 114 -8.26 34.99 -18.34
N GLN A 115 -7.68 36.02 -17.73
CA GLN A 115 -6.24 36.03 -17.42
C GLN A 115 -5.88 35.17 -16.19
N ASP A 116 -6.87 34.80 -15.39
CA ASP A 116 -6.69 34.16 -14.08
C ASP A 116 -7.00 32.65 -14.08
N PHE A 117 -7.23 32.07 -15.27
CA PHE A 117 -7.52 30.65 -15.42
C PHE A 117 -6.41 29.76 -14.86
N LYS A 118 -6.77 28.55 -14.40
CA LYS A 118 -5.83 27.58 -13.84
C LYS A 118 -6.01 26.21 -14.47
N TYR A 119 -4.91 25.50 -14.68
CA TYR A 119 -4.98 24.07 -15.00
C TYR A 119 -5.28 23.25 -13.75
N HIS A 120 -6.00 22.15 -13.94
CA HIS A 120 -6.37 21.20 -12.89
C HIS A 120 -6.41 19.77 -13.44
N ILE A 121 -6.32 18.77 -12.57
CA ILE A 121 -6.51 17.36 -12.93
C ILE A 121 -7.81 16.85 -12.28
N ALA A 122 -8.74 16.39 -13.11
CA ALA A 122 -10.06 15.90 -12.70
C ALA A 122 -10.44 14.62 -13.46
N GLY A 123 -9.52 13.66 -13.53
CA GLY A 123 -9.62 12.50 -14.42
C GLY A 123 -9.22 12.80 -15.86
N THR A 124 -9.16 14.08 -16.25
CA THR A 124 -8.51 14.59 -17.46
C THR A 124 -7.66 15.81 -17.09
N LEU A 125 -6.85 16.31 -18.02
CA LEU A 125 -6.41 17.70 -17.94
C LEU A 125 -7.64 18.62 -18.11
N ALA A 126 -7.79 19.56 -17.19
CA ALA A 126 -8.90 20.50 -17.15
C ALA A 126 -8.40 21.94 -16.95
N ILE A 127 -9.26 22.90 -17.32
CA ILE A 127 -9.11 24.32 -17.00
C ILE A 127 -10.24 24.71 -16.07
N VAL A 128 -9.88 25.43 -15.00
CA VAL A 128 -10.78 26.09 -14.07
C VAL A 128 -10.74 27.59 -14.35
N ASP A 129 -11.88 28.15 -14.69
CA ASP A 129 -12.06 29.58 -14.97
C ASP A 129 -13.54 29.95 -14.80
N ASP A 130 -13.81 31.16 -14.32
CA ASP A 130 -15.15 31.58 -13.88
C ASP A 130 -16.18 31.45 -15.01
N ASN A 131 -17.22 30.63 -14.80
CA ASN A 131 -18.31 30.38 -15.76
C ASN A 131 -17.83 29.96 -17.18
N ILE A 132 -16.67 29.32 -17.30
CA ILE A 132 -16.15 28.87 -18.60
C ILE A 132 -17.11 27.94 -19.35
N VAL A 133 -17.86 27.10 -18.63
CA VAL A 133 -18.84 26.19 -19.24
C VAL A 133 -19.97 26.96 -19.90
N GLN A 134 -20.49 27.99 -19.26
CA GLN A 134 -21.52 28.86 -19.85
C GLN A 134 -20.97 29.63 -21.06
N SER A 135 -19.71 30.06 -21.01
CA SER A 135 -19.05 30.80 -22.09
C SER A 135 -18.82 29.96 -23.35
N LEU A 136 -18.60 28.65 -23.18
CA LEU A 136 -18.41 27.68 -24.26
C LEU A 136 -19.74 27.10 -24.77
N PHE A 137 -20.68 26.83 -23.86
CA PHE A 137 -21.95 26.14 -24.13
C PHE A 137 -23.14 27.02 -23.70
N SER A 138 -23.35 28.11 -24.45
CA SER A 138 -24.35 29.16 -24.15
C SER A 138 -25.81 28.68 -24.12
N GLU A 139 -26.07 27.48 -24.61
CA GLU A 139 -27.37 26.80 -24.58
C GLU A 139 -27.70 26.18 -23.22
N LEU A 140 -26.69 25.74 -22.45
CA LEU A 140 -26.90 25.02 -21.19
C LEU A 140 -27.66 25.83 -20.12
N PRO A 141 -27.42 27.15 -19.94
CA PRO A 141 -28.17 27.94 -18.96
C PRO A 141 -29.68 27.96 -19.22
N LYS A 142 -30.13 27.74 -20.46
CA LYS A 142 -31.56 27.70 -20.82
C LYS A 142 -32.24 26.41 -20.36
N LEU A 143 -31.47 25.39 -20.02
CA LEU A 143 -31.94 24.09 -19.54
C LEU A 143 -32.04 24.04 -18.01
N LEU A 144 -31.61 25.10 -17.31
CA LEU A 144 -31.68 25.17 -15.86
C LEU A 144 -33.11 25.35 -15.38
N ASP A 145 -33.49 24.56 -14.39
CA ASP A 145 -34.70 24.82 -13.61
C ASP A 145 -34.45 25.83 -12.48
N LYS A 146 -35.52 26.14 -11.73
CA LYS A 146 -35.48 27.08 -10.60
C LYS A 146 -34.51 26.71 -9.48
N ASP A 147 -34.12 25.44 -9.39
CA ASP A 147 -33.19 24.93 -8.38
C ASP A 147 -31.74 24.90 -8.91
N GLY A 148 -31.52 25.35 -10.15
CA GLY A 148 -30.22 25.34 -10.82
C GLY A 148 -29.77 23.94 -11.26
N LEU A 149 -30.71 23.03 -11.51
CA LEU A 149 -30.45 21.69 -12.02
C LEU A 149 -30.84 21.57 -13.50
N ILE A 150 -30.16 20.69 -14.23
CA ILE A 150 -30.48 20.34 -15.62
C ILE A 150 -31.05 18.93 -15.66
N ASP A 151 -32.11 18.71 -16.43
CA ASP A 151 -32.63 17.37 -16.72
C ASP A 151 -31.60 16.57 -17.53
N ILE A 152 -31.32 15.35 -17.07
CA ILE A 152 -30.29 14.52 -17.70
C ILE A 152 -30.62 14.19 -19.15
N ARG A 153 -31.91 14.13 -19.50
CA ARG A 153 -32.35 13.86 -20.88
C ARG A 153 -32.05 15.05 -21.78
N ASP A 154 -32.20 16.27 -21.27
CA ASP A 154 -31.84 17.49 -22.00
C ASP A 154 -30.32 17.61 -22.14
N LEU A 155 -29.56 17.31 -21.07
CA LEU A 155 -28.10 17.28 -21.12
C LEU A 155 -27.59 16.23 -22.12
N ASN A 156 -28.24 15.06 -22.14
CA ASN A 156 -27.97 13.97 -23.07
C ASN A 156 -28.29 14.34 -24.52
N GLY A 157 -28.84 15.52 -24.81
CA GLY A 157 -28.92 16.07 -26.16
C GLY A 157 -27.53 16.28 -26.77
N SER A 158 -26.66 17.00 -26.06
CA SER A 158 -25.32 17.40 -26.54
C SER A 158 -24.16 16.64 -25.88
N PHE A 159 -24.40 16.01 -24.73
CA PHE A 159 -23.38 15.31 -23.96
C PHE A 159 -23.72 13.84 -23.76
N GLU A 160 -22.73 13.05 -23.38
CA GLU A 160 -22.86 11.66 -22.97
C GLU A 160 -22.19 11.49 -21.62
N TYR A 161 -22.88 10.88 -20.66
CA TYR A 161 -22.25 10.50 -19.40
C TYR A 161 -21.18 9.45 -19.65
N LYS A 162 -19.94 9.72 -19.22
CA LYS A 162 -18.86 8.74 -19.29
C LYS A 162 -18.83 7.93 -18.00
N TYR A 163 -18.18 8.48 -16.97
CA TYR A 163 -18.07 7.92 -15.61
C TYR A 163 -17.67 9.03 -14.63
N HIS A 164 -17.84 8.78 -13.33
CA HIS A 164 -17.34 9.61 -12.24
C HIS A 164 -17.73 11.10 -12.36
N GLY A 165 -18.95 11.38 -12.80
CA GLY A 165 -19.43 12.76 -12.94
C GLY A 165 -18.94 13.53 -14.16
N ALA A 166 -18.26 12.89 -15.11
CA ALA A 166 -17.83 13.52 -16.36
C ALA A 166 -18.85 13.32 -17.49
N PHE A 167 -19.18 14.40 -18.20
CA PHE A 167 -20.07 14.44 -19.36
C PHE A 167 -19.28 14.87 -20.59
N VAL A 168 -19.10 13.98 -21.55
CA VAL A 168 -18.32 14.23 -22.78
C VAL A 168 -19.23 14.84 -23.84
N HIS A 169 -18.80 15.93 -24.47
CA HIS A 169 -19.53 16.52 -25.58
C HIS A 169 -19.49 15.60 -26.80
N LYS A 170 -20.61 15.41 -27.49
CA LYS A 170 -20.72 14.42 -28.58
C LYS A 170 -19.92 14.76 -29.82
N GLU A 171 -19.62 16.05 -30.04
CA GLU A 171 -19.00 16.53 -31.29
C GLU A 171 -17.63 17.21 -31.10
N ILE A 172 -17.30 17.59 -29.86
CA ILE A 172 -16.12 18.41 -29.55
C ILE A 172 -15.33 17.64 -28.50
N PRO A 173 -13.98 17.61 -28.54
CA PRO A 173 -13.16 16.85 -27.59
C PRO A 173 -13.09 17.50 -26.19
N LEU A 174 -14.21 18.02 -25.70
CA LEU A 174 -14.36 18.63 -24.38
C LEU A 174 -15.32 17.82 -23.52
N CYS A 175 -15.11 17.86 -22.20
CA CYS A 175 -16.06 17.35 -21.23
C CYS A 175 -16.35 18.41 -20.16
N ILE A 176 -17.54 18.33 -19.58
CA ILE A 176 -17.95 19.11 -18.42
C ILE A 176 -18.21 18.16 -17.24
N TYR A 177 -18.37 18.71 -16.04
CA TYR A 177 -18.43 17.91 -14.83
C TYR A 177 -19.68 18.18 -14.01
N ALA A 178 -20.12 17.18 -13.24
CA ALA A 178 -21.01 17.37 -12.12
C ALA A 178 -20.41 18.37 -11.12
N HIS A 179 -21.28 19.07 -10.38
CA HIS A 179 -20.89 20.12 -9.44
C HIS A 179 -19.77 19.67 -8.47
N SER A 180 -18.84 20.56 -8.15
CA SER A 180 -17.67 20.29 -7.29
C SER A 180 -18.02 19.72 -5.91
N TYR A 181 -19.23 20.00 -5.41
CA TYR A 181 -19.76 19.48 -4.14
C TYR A 181 -20.10 17.99 -4.14
N PHE A 182 -20.04 17.31 -5.29
CA PHE A 182 -20.04 15.85 -5.30
C PHE A 182 -18.68 15.24 -4.95
N ARG A 183 -17.64 16.06 -4.75
CA ARG A 183 -16.30 15.61 -4.39
C ARG A 183 -16.13 15.54 -2.88
N ARG A 184 -15.22 14.68 -2.43
CA ARG A 184 -14.86 14.57 -1.01
C ARG A 184 -14.44 15.95 -0.49
N SER A 185 -14.96 16.32 0.66
CA SER A 185 -14.69 17.63 1.29
C SER A 185 -15.09 18.83 0.40
N LEU A 186 -16.02 18.59 -0.53
CA LEU A 186 -16.63 19.58 -1.43
C LEU A 186 -15.59 20.35 -2.27
N SER A 187 -14.45 19.71 -2.59
CA SER A 187 -13.30 20.37 -3.18
C SER A 187 -12.84 19.73 -4.49
N ARG A 188 -12.52 20.56 -5.50
CA ARG A 188 -12.00 20.13 -6.81
C ARG A 188 -10.69 19.34 -6.71
N TYR A 189 -9.90 19.55 -5.64
CA TYR A 189 -8.67 18.79 -5.40
C TYR A 189 -8.92 17.31 -5.12
N ASN A 190 -10.10 16.94 -4.63
CA ASN A 190 -10.43 15.54 -4.35
C ASN A 190 -11.21 14.90 -5.49
N ASN A 191 -11.26 13.57 -5.50
CA ASN A 191 -12.11 12.83 -6.42
C ASN A 191 -13.59 12.99 -6.06
N PHE A 192 -14.44 12.72 -7.06
CA PHE A 192 -15.87 12.57 -6.88
C PHE A 192 -16.20 11.37 -6.00
N HIS A 193 -17.35 11.42 -5.31
CA HIS A 193 -18.05 10.23 -4.83
C HIS A 193 -18.57 9.42 -6.04
N SER A 194 -17.64 8.81 -6.78
CA SER A 194 -17.90 8.18 -8.08
C SER A 194 -18.92 7.05 -7.97
N LEU A 195 -18.85 6.24 -6.91
CA LEU A 195 -19.81 5.18 -6.65
C LEU A 195 -21.25 5.69 -6.61
N PHE A 196 -21.46 6.89 -6.04
CA PHE A 196 -22.76 7.54 -6.01
C PHE A 196 -23.18 8.05 -7.40
N LEU A 197 -22.30 8.80 -8.08
CA LEU A 197 -22.64 9.38 -9.38
C LEU A 197 -22.91 8.31 -10.44
N ASP A 198 -22.12 7.25 -10.47
CA ASP A 198 -22.33 6.13 -11.39
C ASP A 198 -23.64 5.40 -11.10
N GLU A 199 -23.98 5.18 -9.82
CA GLU A 199 -25.28 4.62 -9.42
C GLU A 199 -26.43 5.54 -9.83
N LEU A 200 -26.31 6.84 -9.55
CA LEU A 200 -27.32 7.84 -9.89
C LEU A 200 -27.60 7.84 -11.39
N MET A 201 -26.56 7.75 -12.22
CA MET A 201 -26.69 7.73 -13.67
C MET A 201 -27.28 6.44 -14.23
N THR A 202 -27.38 5.35 -13.47
CA THR A 202 -28.16 4.17 -13.91
C THR A 202 -29.65 4.48 -14.08
N HIS A 203 -30.15 5.54 -13.43
CA HIS A 203 -31.54 5.98 -13.53
C HIS A 203 -31.81 6.94 -14.70
N GLN A 204 -30.79 7.32 -15.49
CA GLN A 204 -30.95 8.35 -16.54
C GLN A 204 -31.96 7.95 -17.64
N GLU A 205 -32.06 6.65 -17.94
CA GLU A 205 -32.98 6.11 -18.95
C GLU A 205 -34.32 5.61 -18.37
N ASN A 206 -34.48 5.63 -17.05
CA ASN A 206 -35.70 5.13 -16.41
C ASN A 206 -36.87 6.05 -16.74
N LYS A 207 -37.87 5.52 -17.46
CA LYS A 207 -39.07 6.27 -17.89
C LYS A 207 -40.03 6.58 -16.73
N ARG A 208 -39.90 5.90 -15.59
CA ARG A 208 -40.71 6.13 -14.38
C ARG A 208 -40.21 7.31 -13.55
N THR A 209 -39.01 7.80 -13.83
CA THR A 209 -38.36 8.86 -13.06
C THR A 209 -37.86 9.98 -13.98
N THR A 210 -37.62 11.16 -13.42
CA THR A 210 -36.93 12.27 -14.05
C THR A 210 -35.72 12.61 -13.19
N LEU A 211 -34.52 12.46 -13.76
CA LEU A 211 -33.26 12.70 -13.08
C LEU A 211 -32.71 14.07 -13.49
N LYS A 212 -32.32 14.87 -12.50
CA LYS A 212 -31.71 16.17 -12.69
C LYS A 212 -30.44 16.31 -11.87
N ILE A 213 -29.46 17.06 -12.39
CA ILE A 213 -28.14 17.22 -11.78
C ILE A 213 -27.61 18.66 -11.90
N ALA A 214 -26.82 19.08 -10.92
CA ALA A 214 -26.06 20.32 -10.93
C ALA A 214 -24.70 20.11 -11.62
N LEU A 215 -24.29 21.08 -12.44
CA LEU A 215 -23.00 21.09 -13.13
C LEU A 215 -22.00 22.00 -12.43
N ASP A 216 -20.71 21.72 -12.63
CA ASP A 216 -19.61 22.62 -12.30
C ASP A 216 -19.42 23.61 -13.46
N TRP A 217 -19.89 24.85 -13.27
CA TRP A 217 -19.88 25.89 -14.30
C TRP A 217 -18.49 26.47 -14.58
N ASP A 218 -17.53 26.24 -13.70
CA ASP A 218 -16.20 26.85 -13.79
C ASP A 218 -15.13 25.88 -14.27
N MET A 219 -15.49 24.67 -14.75
CA MET A 219 -14.50 23.66 -15.11
C MET A 219 -14.83 22.94 -16.41
N VAL A 220 -13.87 22.91 -17.32
CA VAL A 220 -13.94 22.19 -18.60
C VAL A 220 -12.69 21.33 -18.78
N GLY A 221 -12.87 20.09 -19.24
CA GLY A 221 -11.81 19.11 -19.42
C GLY A 221 -11.59 18.72 -20.87
N TYR A 222 -10.41 18.16 -21.16
CA TYR A 222 -10.11 17.55 -22.45
C TYR A 222 -10.50 16.08 -22.45
N ALA A 223 -11.62 15.74 -23.08
CA ALA A 223 -12.23 14.40 -23.01
C ALA A 223 -11.29 13.25 -23.46
N PRO A 224 -10.43 13.40 -24.49
CA PRO A 224 -9.55 12.31 -24.92
C PRO A 224 -8.52 11.85 -23.88
N ASP A 225 -8.22 12.67 -22.85
CA ASP A 225 -7.27 12.32 -21.78
C ASP A 225 -7.96 11.60 -20.60
N PHE A 226 -9.23 11.18 -20.75
CA PHE A 226 -10.01 10.66 -19.63
C PHE A 226 -9.45 9.35 -19.07
N ALA A 227 -9.14 9.37 -17.78
CA ALA A 227 -8.65 8.25 -17.00
C ALA A 227 -9.55 8.00 -15.79
N HIS A 228 -9.90 6.74 -15.55
CA HIS A 228 -10.70 6.33 -14.41
C HIS A 228 -9.85 6.39 -13.13
N SER A 229 -10.31 7.13 -12.13
CA SER A 229 -9.76 7.10 -10.77
C SER A 229 -10.34 5.93 -9.99
N MET A 230 -9.51 5.06 -9.41
CA MET A 230 -9.97 3.99 -8.52
C MET A 230 -9.65 4.36 -7.07
N GLU A 231 -10.70 4.50 -6.24
CA GLU A 231 -10.58 4.58 -4.78
C GLU A 231 -11.13 3.28 -4.17
N PHE A 232 -10.24 2.48 -3.60
CA PHE A 232 -10.62 1.24 -2.91
C PHE A 232 -10.86 1.53 -1.43
N GLU A 233 -12.11 1.81 -1.10
CA GLU A 233 -12.58 2.04 0.27
C GLU A 233 -13.71 1.07 0.60
N TYR A 234 -13.51 0.15 1.56
CA TYR A 234 -14.57 -0.80 1.88
C TYR A 234 -15.70 -0.18 2.71
N TRP A 235 -16.87 -0.10 2.09
CA TRP A 235 -18.10 0.37 2.69
C TRP A 235 -19.14 -0.77 2.67
N PHE A 236 -19.59 -1.23 3.83
CA PHE A 236 -20.66 -2.24 3.95
C PHE A 236 -22.07 -1.60 3.80
N GLY A 237 -23.11 -2.42 3.63
CA GLY A 237 -24.51 -1.98 3.48
C GLY A 237 -25.48 -2.78 4.38
N PRO A 238 -26.64 -2.23 4.80
CA PRO A 238 -27.53 -2.79 5.83
C PRO A 238 -28.66 -3.68 5.41
N LYS A 239 -29.19 -4.37 6.42
CA LYS A 239 -30.59 -4.83 6.48
C LYS A 239 -31.38 -4.01 7.50
N TYR A 240 -32.01 -2.95 7.00
CA TYR A 240 -33.10 -2.23 7.67
C TYR A 240 -34.45 -2.88 7.33
N THR A 241 -35.50 -2.67 8.13
CA THR A 241 -36.86 -3.10 7.74
C THR A 241 -37.24 -2.49 6.38
N ASP A 242 -37.56 -3.32 5.39
CA ASP A 242 -38.03 -2.80 4.10
C ASP A 242 -39.43 -2.17 4.21
N ASP A 243 -40.09 -2.31 5.36
CA ASP A 243 -41.37 -1.71 5.61
C ASP A 243 -41.24 -0.28 6.14
N ILE A 244 -41.31 0.69 5.21
CA ILE A 244 -41.33 2.13 5.51
C ILE A 244 -42.49 2.49 6.46
N SER A 245 -43.57 1.71 6.55
CA SER A 245 -44.67 2.00 7.48
C SER A 245 -44.29 1.81 8.95
N GLN A 246 -43.32 0.93 9.23
CA GLN A 246 -42.84 0.59 10.58
C GLN A 246 -41.78 1.55 11.12
N ILE A 247 -41.29 2.50 10.30
CA ILE A 247 -40.33 3.49 10.78
C ILE A 247 -41.03 4.43 11.76
N LYS A 248 -40.43 4.59 12.96
CA LYS A 248 -40.92 5.54 13.97
C LYS A 248 -40.74 6.98 13.48
N LEU A 249 -41.81 7.77 13.60
CA LEU A 249 -41.78 9.21 13.31
C LEU A 249 -40.97 9.99 14.35
N GLY A 250 -40.52 11.17 13.94
CA GLY A 250 -39.73 12.08 14.77
C GLY A 250 -38.26 12.09 14.38
N LEU A 251 -37.51 12.89 15.12
CA LEU A 251 -36.07 13.07 14.93
C LEU A 251 -35.30 12.02 15.73
N SER A 252 -34.34 11.37 15.10
CA SER A 252 -33.26 10.64 15.77
C SER A 252 -31.91 11.26 15.43
N ARG A 253 -31.01 11.28 16.41
CA ARG A 253 -29.64 11.78 16.27
C ARG A 253 -28.68 10.69 16.68
N TYR A 254 -27.68 10.46 15.85
CA TYR A 254 -26.58 9.54 16.10
C TYR A 254 -25.30 10.36 16.19
N ASN A 255 -24.41 10.03 17.13
CA ASN A 255 -23.14 10.73 17.32
C ASN A 255 -22.00 9.76 17.00
N THR A 256 -20.91 10.30 16.46
CA THR A 256 -19.69 9.54 16.19
C THR A 256 -18.91 9.24 17.47
N THR A 257 -18.07 8.20 17.42
CA THR A 257 -17.04 7.95 18.45
C THR A 257 -15.92 8.98 18.33
N GLY A 258 -15.02 9.07 19.33
CA GLY A 258 -13.87 9.98 19.26
C GLY A 258 -13.00 9.75 18.01
N PHE A 259 -12.67 8.49 17.72
CA PHE A 259 -11.91 8.11 16.52
C PHE A 259 -12.66 8.44 15.22
N ASP A 260 -13.93 8.06 15.11
CA ASP A 260 -14.73 8.31 13.91
C ASP A 260 -14.87 9.81 13.64
N ARG A 261 -15.03 10.62 14.69
CA ARG A 261 -15.10 12.08 14.58
C ARG A 261 -13.80 12.66 14.06
N GLU A 262 -12.65 12.15 14.49
CA GLU A 262 -11.34 12.59 14.00
C GLU A 262 -11.07 12.12 12.56
N TYR A 263 -11.41 10.86 12.24
CA TYR A 263 -11.15 10.29 10.92
C TYR A 263 -12.11 10.82 9.84
N TYR A 264 -13.42 10.91 10.12
CA TYR A 264 -14.44 11.32 9.16
C TYR A 264 -14.84 12.80 9.26
N GLU A 265 -14.45 13.49 10.33
CA GLU A 265 -14.79 14.90 10.62
C GLU A 265 -16.30 15.15 10.82
N ILE A 266 -17.06 14.08 11.01
CA ILE A 266 -18.51 14.10 11.25
C ILE A 266 -18.73 14.00 12.75
N SER A 267 -19.51 14.92 13.32
CA SER A 267 -19.87 14.86 14.74
C SER A 267 -21.12 14.05 14.98
N SER A 268 -22.10 14.21 14.10
CA SER A 268 -23.41 13.59 14.24
C SER A 268 -24.16 13.56 12.91
N THR A 269 -25.21 12.75 12.87
CA THR A 269 -26.15 12.71 11.75
C THR A 269 -27.55 12.63 12.33
N GLU A 270 -28.42 13.50 11.80
CA GLU A 270 -29.80 13.63 12.23
C GLU A 270 -30.72 13.10 11.13
N PHE A 271 -31.68 12.26 11.52
CA PHE A 271 -32.66 11.61 10.65
C PHE A 271 -34.06 12.00 11.13
N TYR A 272 -34.91 12.47 10.22
CA TYR A 272 -36.23 12.96 10.57
C TYR A 272 -37.29 12.36 9.66
N TRP A 273 -38.24 11.64 10.26
CA TRP A 273 -39.45 11.18 9.58
C TRP A 273 -40.67 11.95 10.06
N LYS A 274 -41.49 12.42 9.13
CA LYS A 274 -42.77 13.08 9.41
C LYS A 274 -43.84 12.63 8.42
N ASN A 275 -45.10 12.68 8.85
CA ASN A 275 -46.24 12.41 8.00
C ASN A 275 -46.88 13.71 7.54
N ASN A 276 -47.35 13.69 6.30
CA ASN A 276 -48.15 14.72 5.68
C ASN A 276 -49.25 14.02 4.85
N GLU A 277 -50.40 13.77 5.47
CA GLU A 277 -51.49 12.97 4.89
C GLU A 277 -51.01 11.58 4.43
N ASN A 278 -51.07 11.31 3.12
CA ASN A 278 -50.61 10.06 2.49
C ASN A 278 -49.11 10.08 2.11
N LEU A 279 -48.39 11.13 2.49
CA LEU A 279 -46.98 11.28 2.22
C LEU A 279 -46.18 11.09 3.51
N ARG A 280 -45.14 10.26 3.45
CA ARG A 280 -44.10 10.17 4.46
C ARG A 280 -42.87 10.90 3.96
N GLU A 281 -42.49 11.96 4.65
CA GLU A 281 -41.30 12.75 4.33
C GLU A 281 -40.14 12.31 5.20
N PHE A 282 -38.98 12.15 4.55
CA PHE A 282 -37.70 11.85 5.17
C PHE A 282 -36.75 13.02 4.94
N GLU A 283 -36.06 13.43 6.01
CA GLU A 283 -34.95 14.37 5.93
C GLU A 283 -33.75 13.80 6.67
N LEU A 284 -32.56 14.04 6.13
CA LEU A 284 -31.30 13.63 6.73
C LEU A 284 -30.30 14.77 6.60
N GLU A 285 -29.53 15.04 7.66
CA GLU A 285 -28.42 15.98 7.64
C GLU A 285 -27.22 15.40 8.40
N GLU A 286 -26.04 15.37 7.77
CA GLU A 286 -24.79 15.16 8.49
C GLU A 286 -24.21 16.49 8.98
N LEU A 287 -23.65 16.50 10.18
CA LEU A 287 -22.95 17.67 10.72
C LEU A 287 -21.45 17.41 10.67
N ARG A 288 -20.78 18.12 9.77
CA ARG A 288 -19.32 18.06 9.59
C ARG A 288 -18.68 19.30 10.23
N GLU A 289 -17.70 19.08 11.12
CA GLU A 289 -17.17 20.13 12.00
C GLU A 289 -15.97 20.89 11.45
N ASN A 290 -15.57 20.62 10.21
CA ASN A 290 -14.48 21.32 9.55
C ASN A 290 -14.98 22.16 8.39
N ASN A 291 -14.38 23.34 8.26
CA ASN A 291 -14.59 24.21 7.11
C ASN A 291 -14.22 23.48 5.81
N VAL A 292 -14.96 23.77 4.74
CA VAL A 292 -14.60 23.34 3.39
C VAL A 292 -13.23 23.96 3.04
N PRO A 293 -12.19 23.16 2.75
CA PRO A 293 -10.81 23.64 2.70
C PRO A 293 -10.53 24.78 1.71
N THR A 294 -11.33 24.89 0.65
CA THR A 294 -11.15 25.88 -0.42
C THR A 294 -12.12 27.06 -0.33
N LEU A 295 -12.97 27.11 0.70
CA LEU A 295 -13.95 28.19 0.90
C LEU A 295 -13.71 28.85 2.25
N GLN A 296 -13.85 30.17 2.29
CA GLN A 296 -13.71 30.93 3.51
C GLN A 296 -15.00 30.85 4.32
N ASP A 297 -14.89 30.48 5.59
CA ASP A 297 -15.99 30.46 6.57
C ASP A 297 -17.25 29.74 6.07
N PHE A 298 -17.08 28.48 5.65
CA PHE A 298 -18.14 27.67 5.08
C PHE A 298 -18.06 26.22 5.55
N PHE A 299 -19.01 25.82 6.37
CA PHE A 299 -19.24 24.44 6.81
C PHE A 299 -20.31 23.83 5.91
N GLY A 300 -19.89 22.86 5.08
CA GLY A 300 -20.78 22.18 4.15
C GLY A 300 -21.27 20.85 4.71
N CYS A 301 -22.58 20.76 4.95
CA CYS A 301 -23.26 19.58 5.48
C CYS A 301 -24.09 18.92 4.38
N ARG A 302 -23.87 17.63 4.08
CA ARG A 302 -24.74 16.90 3.15
C ARG A 302 -26.14 16.75 3.74
N TYR A 303 -27.12 17.00 2.90
CA TYR A 303 -28.54 16.92 3.23
C TYR A 303 -29.28 16.09 2.18
N ILE A 304 -30.23 15.28 2.63
CA ILE A 304 -31.14 14.51 1.79
C ILE A 304 -32.58 14.87 2.17
N HIS A 305 -33.45 14.96 1.17
CA HIS A 305 -34.89 14.98 1.34
C HIS A 305 -35.54 13.91 0.47
N SER A 306 -36.57 13.23 0.98
CA SER A 306 -37.34 12.25 0.22
C SER A 306 -38.80 12.25 0.61
N ILE A 307 -39.67 11.88 -0.33
CA ILE A 307 -41.11 11.75 -0.12
C ILE A 307 -41.55 10.37 -0.59
N PHE A 308 -42.11 9.59 0.32
CA PHE A 308 -42.70 8.29 0.08
C PHE A 308 -44.23 8.41 0.07
N ASP A 309 -44.86 8.01 -1.02
CA ASP A 309 -46.32 7.99 -1.15
C ASP A 309 -46.86 6.62 -0.70
N THR A 310 -47.66 6.62 0.37
CA THR A 310 -48.20 5.40 0.97
C THR A 310 -49.31 4.77 0.12
N ASN A 311 -49.91 5.49 -0.83
CA ASN A 311 -50.94 4.93 -1.71
C ASN A 311 -50.33 4.02 -2.78
N ILE A 312 -49.17 4.40 -3.31
CA ILE A 312 -48.48 3.66 -4.37
C ILE A 312 -47.23 2.91 -3.88
N ASN A 313 -46.89 3.02 -2.59
CA ASN A 313 -45.75 2.38 -1.94
C ASN A 313 -44.42 2.62 -2.64
N SER A 314 -44.16 3.88 -3.03
CA SER A 314 -42.94 4.25 -3.75
C SER A 314 -42.45 5.64 -3.34
N PHE A 315 -41.15 5.86 -3.43
CA PHE A 315 -40.61 7.21 -3.33
C PHE A 315 -40.96 7.96 -4.60
N ILE A 316 -41.61 9.12 -4.47
CA ILE A 316 -42.03 9.98 -5.59
C ILE A 316 -41.11 11.18 -5.77
N HIS A 317 -40.25 11.44 -4.80
CA HIS A 317 -39.30 12.54 -4.78
C HIS A 317 -38.08 12.15 -3.93
N PHE A 318 -36.89 12.41 -4.44
CA PHE A 318 -35.63 12.21 -3.76
C PHE A 318 -34.63 13.26 -4.23
N ASP A 319 -34.13 14.10 -3.34
CA ASP A 319 -33.09 15.07 -3.66
C ASP A 319 -31.97 15.09 -2.62
N GLY A 320 -30.80 15.54 -3.09
CA GLY A 320 -29.64 15.76 -2.26
C GLY A 320 -29.07 17.15 -2.49
N ALA A 321 -28.62 17.75 -1.39
CA ALA A 321 -28.11 19.11 -1.34
C ALA A 321 -26.94 19.23 -0.37
N ILE A 322 -26.28 20.39 -0.41
CA ILE A 322 -25.41 20.88 0.66
C ILE A 322 -26.11 22.02 1.38
N ARG A 323 -26.17 21.93 2.71
CA ARG A 323 -26.48 23.06 3.60
C ARG A 323 -25.17 23.67 4.08
N GLY A 324 -24.99 24.94 3.76
CA GLY A 324 -23.81 25.73 4.08
C GLY A 324 -24.06 26.66 5.27
N TYR A 325 -23.10 26.71 6.18
CA TYR A 325 -23.14 27.55 7.38
C TYR A 325 -21.85 28.36 7.52
N SER A 326 -21.95 29.61 7.97
CA SER A 326 -20.80 30.33 8.54
C SER A 326 -20.44 29.74 9.90
N SER A 327 -19.28 30.07 10.46
CA SER A 327 -18.86 29.60 11.79
C SER A 327 -19.93 29.88 12.85
N ASP A 328 -20.45 31.11 12.91
CA ASP A 328 -21.47 31.50 13.89
C ASP A 328 -22.77 30.67 13.74
N LEU A 329 -23.26 30.54 12.51
CA LEU A 329 -24.46 29.74 12.22
C LEU A 329 -24.23 28.25 12.48
N PHE A 330 -23.01 27.77 12.27
CA PHE A 330 -22.67 26.37 12.51
C PHE A 330 -22.66 26.04 14.01
N PHE A 331 -22.12 26.93 14.86
CA PHE A 331 -22.19 26.78 16.32
C PHE A 331 -23.65 26.77 16.82
N GLU A 332 -24.49 27.63 16.26
CA GLU A 332 -25.93 27.61 16.53
C GLU A 332 -26.55 26.29 16.05
N ARG A 333 -26.20 25.83 14.84
CA ARG A 333 -26.71 24.57 14.27
C ARG A 333 -26.32 23.35 15.11
N LEU A 334 -25.11 23.30 15.67
CA LEU A 334 -24.67 22.20 16.55
C LEU A 334 -25.51 22.10 17.83
N SER A 335 -25.98 23.25 18.32
CA SER A 335 -26.74 23.38 19.57
C SER A 335 -28.25 23.17 19.40
N ASN A 336 -28.76 23.20 18.18
CA ASN A 336 -30.17 23.04 17.86
C ASN A 336 -30.44 21.73 17.10
N LYS A 337 -31.67 21.23 17.16
CA LYS A 337 -32.10 20.10 16.32
C LYS A 337 -32.44 20.57 14.90
N LEU A 338 -32.31 19.69 13.91
CA LEU A 338 -32.76 19.92 12.52
C LEU A 338 -34.18 20.51 12.46
N THR A 339 -35.09 20.00 13.29
CA THR A 339 -36.50 20.41 13.35
C THR A 339 -36.71 21.80 13.94
N GLU A 340 -35.77 22.30 14.73
CA GLU A 340 -35.86 23.58 15.46
C GLU A 340 -35.11 24.69 14.71
N PHE A 341 -34.02 24.33 14.02
CA PHE A 341 -33.15 25.27 13.32
C PHE A 341 -33.75 25.82 12.01
N GLY A 342 -34.66 25.08 11.38
CA GLY A 342 -35.40 25.53 10.20
C GLY A 342 -34.53 25.64 8.93
N ARG A 343 -34.81 26.65 8.10
CA ARG A 343 -34.18 26.85 6.77
C ARG A 343 -32.99 27.83 6.78
N ASN A 344 -32.37 28.05 7.94
CA ASN A 344 -31.32 29.05 8.13
C ASN A 344 -29.95 28.59 7.61
N SER A 345 -29.82 28.37 6.30
CA SER A 345 -28.60 27.87 5.67
C SER A 345 -28.46 28.36 4.24
N GLN A 346 -27.24 28.44 3.72
CA GLN A 346 -27.02 28.53 2.28
C GLN A 346 -27.30 27.16 1.66
N TYR A 347 -28.40 27.05 0.91
CA TYR A 347 -28.86 25.77 0.36
C TYR A 347 -28.49 25.62 -1.11
N LYS A 348 -27.70 24.59 -1.44
CA LYS A 348 -27.34 24.24 -2.83
C LYS A 348 -27.80 22.83 -3.16
N LYS A 349 -28.83 22.70 -3.98
CA LYS A 349 -29.28 21.40 -4.50
C LYS A 349 -28.28 20.86 -5.51
N LEU A 350 -28.00 19.56 -5.45
CA LEU A 350 -27.03 18.89 -6.31
C LEU A 350 -27.67 17.92 -7.30
N PHE A 351 -28.68 17.18 -6.87
CA PHE A 351 -29.45 16.30 -7.75
C PHE A 351 -30.88 16.19 -7.28
N ARG A 352 -31.76 15.75 -8.18
CA ARG A 352 -33.16 15.41 -7.88
C ARG A 352 -33.62 14.26 -8.75
N ILE A 353 -34.34 13.33 -8.17
CA ILE A 353 -35.14 12.30 -8.85
C ILE A 353 -36.61 12.56 -8.50
N ASP A 354 -37.42 12.81 -9.51
CA ASP A 354 -38.88 12.88 -9.39
C ASP A 354 -39.51 11.64 -10.04
N GLY A 355 -40.64 11.15 -9.52
CA GLY A 355 -41.30 9.94 -10.01
C GLY A 355 -40.94 8.68 -9.22
N SER A 356 -41.41 7.52 -9.68
CA SER A 356 -41.41 6.28 -8.89
C SER A 356 -40.01 5.65 -8.79
N LEU A 357 -39.40 5.79 -7.61
CA LEU A 357 -38.13 5.19 -7.21
C LEU A 357 -38.38 4.04 -6.23
N ASP A 358 -37.77 2.89 -6.51
CA ASP A 358 -37.91 1.69 -5.71
C ASP A 358 -37.06 1.79 -4.42
N LEU A 359 -37.54 1.18 -3.32
CA LEU A 359 -36.89 1.28 -2.00
C LEU A 359 -35.41 0.86 -2.01
N LYS A 360 -35.07 -0.19 -2.76
CA LYS A 360 -33.70 -0.69 -2.88
C LYS A 360 -32.77 0.39 -3.46
N ASP A 361 -33.23 1.07 -4.50
CA ASP A 361 -32.45 2.10 -5.19
C ASP A 361 -32.31 3.33 -4.29
N TRP A 362 -33.40 3.75 -3.62
CA TRP A 362 -33.37 4.81 -2.62
C TRP A 362 -32.34 4.55 -1.50
N LYS A 363 -32.35 3.34 -0.91
CA LYS A 363 -31.36 2.95 0.12
C LYS A 363 -29.93 3.01 -0.43
N THR A 364 -29.72 2.45 -1.61
CA THR A 364 -28.41 2.39 -2.26
C THR A 364 -27.86 3.79 -2.55
N LEU A 365 -28.70 4.68 -3.09
CA LEU A 365 -28.34 6.06 -3.39
C LEU A 365 -28.03 6.87 -2.13
N ILE A 366 -28.79 6.71 -1.04
CA ILE A 366 -28.48 7.37 0.24
C ILE A 366 -27.14 6.90 0.79
N THR A 367 -26.92 5.58 0.87
CA THR A 367 -25.66 5.02 1.40
C THR A 367 -24.46 5.50 0.60
N LYS A 368 -24.58 5.55 -0.74
CA LYS A 368 -23.50 6.02 -1.61
C LYS A 368 -23.32 7.55 -1.55
N TYR A 369 -24.40 8.34 -1.51
CA TYR A 369 -24.31 9.80 -1.40
C TYR A 369 -23.65 10.22 -0.08
N MET A 370 -23.91 9.46 0.99
CA MET A 370 -23.36 9.65 2.32
C MET A 370 -22.07 8.84 2.57
N GLN A 371 -21.37 8.41 1.51
CA GLN A 371 -20.06 7.76 1.61
C GLN A 371 -19.13 8.57 2.52
N GLY A 372 -18.41 7.93 3.44
CA GLY A 372 -17.64 8.65 4.47
C GLY A 372 -18.35 8.78 5.82
N ASN A 373 -19.65 8.48 5.91
CA ASN A 373 -20.41 8.66 7.14
C ASN A 373 -20.74 7.32 7.83
N PRO A 374 -20.04 6.95 8.91
CA PRO A 374 -20.26 5.68 9.60
C PRO A 374 -21.62 5.60 10.31
N LEU A 375 -22.32 6.71 10.52
CA LEU A 375 -23.62 6.72 11.23
C LEU A 375 -24.78 6.26 10.35
N ILE A 376 -24.61 6.30 9.03
CA ILE A 376 -25.56 5.71 8.08
C ILE A 376 -25.71 4.21 8.32
N TYR A 377 -24.62 3.55 8.73
CA TYR A 377 -24.59 2.14 9.06
C TYR A 377 -25.46 1.84 10.27
N GLU A 378 -25.24 2.60 11.33
CA GLU A 378 -25.96 2.45 12.59
C GLU A 378 -27.46 2.68 12.40
N TYR A 379 -27.84 3.71 11.64
CA TYR A 379 -29.24 4.04 11.39
C TYR A 379 -30.00 2.91 10.69
N PHE A 380 -29.38 2.29 9.69
CA PHE A 380 -30.00 1.20 8.95
C PHE A 380 -29.73 -0.19 9.55
N GLY A 381 -29.07 -0.28 10.72
CA GLY A 381 -28.84 -1.55 11.42
C GLY A 381 -27.78 -2.45 10.78
N ILE A 382 -26.68 -1.89 10.25
CA ILE A 382 -25.49 -2.67 9.82
C ILE A 382 -24.54 -2.87 10.99
N ASP A 383 -23.94 -4.05 11.06
CA ASP A 383 -22.64 -4.17 11.72
C ASP A 383 -21.64 -3.22 11.07
N LYS A 384 -21.03 -2.34 11.87
CA LYS A 384 -19.91 -1.52 11.42
C LYS A 384 -18.80 -2.45 10.93
N PRO A 385 -18.12 -2.14 9.79
CA PRO A 385 -16.86 -2.80 9.47
C PRO A 385 -15.98 -2.81 10.71
N LYS A 386 -15.53 -3.98 11.16
CA LYS A 386 -14.42 -4.02 12.12
C LYS A 386 -13.26 -3.29 11.46
N SER A 387 -12.81 -2.22 12.09
CA SER A 387 -11.60 -1.52 11.70
C SER A 387 -10.44 -2.51 11.70
N GLN A 388 -9.41 -2.29 10.87
CA GLN A 388 -8.16 -3.04 11.05
C GLN A 388 -7.54 -2.78 12.44
N PHE A 389 -7.92 -1.67 13.07
CA PHE A 389 -7.59 -1.33 14.46
C PHE A 389 -8.42 -2.09 15.50
N ASP A 390 -9.49 -2.79 15.10
CA ASP A 390 -10.32 -3.63 15.97
C ASP A 390 -9.85 -5.10 16.00
N HIS A 391 -8.69 -5.40 15.40
CA HIS A 391 -8.06 -6.70 15.54
C HIS A 391 -7.30 -6.75 16.85
N ASP A 392 -7.64 -7.71 17.71
CA ASP A 392 -6.85 -8.04 18.89
C ASP A 392 -5.39 -8.28 18.47
N GLU A 393 -4.42 -7.70 19.18
CA GLU A 393 -3.02 -8.07 18.99
C GLU A 393 -2.88 -9.57 19.18
N VAL A 394 -2.64 -10.29 18.09
CA VAL A 394 -2.37 -11.72 18.14
C VAL A 394 -1.06 -11.88 18.92
N GLN A 395 -1.13 -12.43 20.13
CA GLN A 395 0.06 -12.73 20.91
C GLN A 395 0.96 -13.67 20.09
N LYS A 396 2.19 -13.21 19.81
CA LYS A 396 3.21 -14.04 19.16
C LYS A 396 3.54 -15.23 20.05
N THR A 397 3.68 -16.43 19.46
CA THR A 397 4.22 -17.60 20.16
C THR A 397 5.66 -17.37 20.59
N LEU A 398 6.23 -18.22 21.46
CA LEU A 398 7.63 -18.10 21.86
C LEU A 398 8.57 -18.19 20.65
N ILE A 399 8.36 -19.17 19.76
CA ILE A 399 9.11 -19.29 18.49
C ILE A 399 9.01 -18.01 17.66
N GLN A 400 7.82 -17.44 17.47
CA GLN A 400 7.66 -16.20 16.70
C GLN A 400 8.34 -14.97 17.34
N ARG A 401 8.61 -15.01 18.65
CA ARG A 401 9.35 -13.94 19.36
C ARG A 401 10.86 -14.15 19.27
N LEU A 402 11.34 -15.37 19.47
CA LEU A 402 12.77 -15.68 19.58
C LEU A 402 13.42 -16.07 18.25
N VAL A 403 12.65 -16.68 17.34
CA VAL A 403 13.08 -17.09 16.00
C VAL A 403 12.02 -16.65 14.98
N PRO A 404 11.86 -15.33 14.77
CA PRO A 404 10.77 -14.78 13.96
C PRO A 404 10.86 -15.14 12.46
N HIS A 405 12.02 -15.65 12.03
CA HIS A 405 12.34 -16.07 10.68
C HIS A 405 12.23 -17.60 10.48
N GLU A 406 11.65 -18.32 11.45
CA GLU A 406 11.46 -19.78 11.37
C GLU A 406 10.71 -20.17 10.08
N MET A 407 11.21 -21.22 9.44
CA MET A 407 10.70 -21.72 8.17
C MET A 407 11.06 -23.20 7.98
N SER A 408 10.14 -23.95 7.37
CA SER A 408 10.31 -25.34 6.98
C SER A 408 10.40 -25.53 5.46
N GLU A 409 10.75 -26.73 5.01
CA GLU A 409 10.72 -27.10 3.58
C GLU A 409 9.30 -26.97 2.97
N GLU A 410 8.26 -27.21 3.78
CA GLU A 410 6.86 -27.19 3.33
C GLU A 410 6.34 -25.77 3.07
N ASP A 411 6.97 -24.76 3.66
CA ASP A 411 6.58 -23.35 3.50
C ASP A 411 6.97 -22.81 2.12
N GLY A 412 7.86 -23.49 1.40
CA GLY A 412 8.28 -23.14 0.05
C GLY A 412 9.39 -22.10 0.00
N ILE A 413 9.27 -21.14 -0.91
CA ILE A 413 10.26 -20.07 -1.14
C ILE A 413 9.55 -18.72 -1.01
N ARG A 414 10.25 -17.73 -0.45
CA ARG A 414 9.88 -16.32 -0.49
C ARG A 414 10.79 -15.61 -1.48
N LEU A 415 10.20 -14.81 -2.36
CA LEU A 415 10.95 -13.94 -3.28
C LEU A 415 10.58 -12.49 -3.02
N LEU A 416 11.56 -11.60 -3.09
CA LEU A 416 11.36 -10.16 -3.04
C LEU A 416 12.06 -9.54 -4.24
N VAL A 417 11.33 -8.71 -4.97
CA VAL A 417 11.88 -7.89 -6.05
C VAL A 417 11.70 -6.45 -5.68
N SER A 418 12.79 -5.70 -5.55
CA SER A 418 12.75 -4.30 -5.14
C SER A 418 13.47 -3.37 -6.11
N TYR A 419 12.99 -2.13 -6.18
CA TYR A 419 13.47 -1.10 -7.10
C TYR A 419 14.00 0.09 -6.30
N HIS A 420 15.22 0.52 -6.63
CA HIS A 420 15.93 1.57 -5.91
C HIS A 420 16.53 2.58 -6.90
N GLU A 421 17.05 3.68 -6.36
CA GLU A 421 17.89 4.58 -7.14
C GLU A 421 19.06 3.80 -7.75
N ARG A 422 19.47 4.19 -8.96
CA ARG A 422 20.59 3.57 -9.66
C ARG A 422 21.83 3.54 -8.78
N ASN A 423 22.48 2.38 -8.70
CA ASN A 423 23.66 2.17 -7.88
C ASN A 423 24.93 2.21 -8.76
N ASP A 424 25.73 3.26 -8.58
CA ASP A 424 26.95 3.51 -9.34
C ASP A 424 28.23 3.30 -8.50
N ASP A 425 28.11 2.85 -7.24
CA ASP A 425 29.21 2.79 -6.27
C ASP A 425 30.25 1.71 -6.60
N PHE A 426 29.87 0.68 -7.35
CA PHE A 426 30.71 -0.49 -7.65
C PHE A 426 31.26 -0.50 -9.08
N LYS A 427 31.39 0.68 -9.69
CA LYS A 427 31.97 0.83 -11.03
C LYS A 427 33.35 0.16 -11.11
N GLY A 428 33.49 -0.76 -12.06
CA GLY A 428 34.74 -1.50 -12.31
C GLY A 428 34.79 -2.89 -11.68
N HIS A 429 33.88 -3.22 -10.77
CA HIS A 429 33.77 -4.56 -10.19
C HIS A 429 32.71 -5.38 -10.93
N SER A 430 33.03 -6.64 -11.27
CA SER A 430 32.06 -7.58 -11.86
C SER A 430 31.04 -8.09 -10.83
N HIS A 431 31.52 -8.38 -9.62
CA HIS A 431 30.77 -8.90 -8.49
C HIS A 431 31.25 -8.16 -7.25
N ALA A 432 30.35 -7.50 -6.54
CA ALA A 432 30.68 -6.74 -5.33
C ALA A 432 29.63 -6.95 -4.26
N VAL A 433 30.06 -7.12 -3.01
CA VAL A 433 29.12 -7.05 -1.88
C VAL A 433 28.68 -5.60 -1.73
N SER A 434 27.37 -5.36 -1.88
CA SER A 434 26.80 -4.01 -1.88
C SER A 434 26.07 -3.63 -0.61
N ILE A 435 25.62 -4.62 0.15
CA ILE A 435 24.91 -4.42 1.43
C ILE A 435 25.63 -5.24 2.50
N TYR A 436 26.04 -4.56 3.54
CA TYR A 436 26.73 -5.13 4.70
C TYR A 436 25.81 -5.05 5.91
N ASP A 437 25.88 -6.04 6.79
CA ASP A 437 25.28 -5.91 8.11
C ASP A 437 26.17 -5.01 8.98
N VAL A 438 25.62 -4.46 10.06
CA VAL A 438 26.32 -3.55 10.95
C VAL A 438 26.22 -4.07 12.39
N ILE A 439 27.37 -4.20 13.03
CA ILE A 439 27.47 -4.48 14.46
C ILE A 439 28.21 -3.35 15.15
N SER A 440 27.88 -3.11 16.42
CA SER A 440 28.62 -2.16 17.25
C SER A 440 29.62 -2.93 18.12
N ILE A 441 30.90 -2.58 18.02
CA ILE A 441 31.97 -3.07 18.89
C ILE A 441 32.60 -1.85 19.55
N ASP A 442 32.61 -1.81 20.88
CA ASP A 442 33.15 -0.68 21.66
C ASP A 442 32.59 0.70 21.23
N ASP A 443 31.26 0.76 21.00
CA ASP A 443 30.52 1.93 20.52
C ASP A 443 30.89 2.39 19.08
N GLU A 444 31.65 1.60 18.31
CA GLU A 444 31.95 1.85 16.90
C GLU A 444 31.18 0.89 15.98
N ASP A 445 30.49 1.46 14.99
CA ASP A 445 29.75 0.69 13.98
C ASP A 445 30.71 0.10 12.94
N CYS A 446 30.73 -1.23 12.84
CA CYS A 446 31.58 -2.00 11.95
C CYS A 446 30.74 -2.78 10.93
N SER A 447 31.16 -2.78 9.66
CA SER A 447 30.56 -3.61 8.62
C SER A 447 30.92 -5.08 8.83
N ILE A 448 29.94 -5.97 8.73
CA ILE A 448 30.12 -7.41 8.91
C ILE A 448 29.38 -8.21 7.84
N VAL A 449 29.94 -9.36 7.49
CA VAL A 449 29.31 -10.39 6.66
C VAL A 449 29.41 -11.75 7.36
N GLU A 450 28.50 -12.67 7.04
CA GLU A 450 28.62 -14.03 7.54
C GLU A 450 29.87 -14.71 6.94
N TYR A 451 30.64 -15.39 7.80
CA TYR A 451 31.93 -16.02 7.49
C TYR A 451 31.85 -16.93 6.27
N ASP A 452 30.72 -17.62 6.09
CA ASP A 452 30.50 -18.57 5.01
C ASP A 452 30.32 -17.92 3.63
N LEU A 453 30.22 -16.58 3.54
CA LEU A 453 30.33 -15.84 2.28
C LEU A 453 31.62 -16.18 1.51
N ILE A 454 32.69 -16.52 2.23
CA ILE A 454 33.95 -16.90 1.60
C ILE A 454 33.81 -18.12 0.66
N GLU A 455 32.83 -18.98 0.92
CA GLU A 455 32.55 -20.13 0.06
C GLU A 455 31.99 -19.69 -1.29
N VAL A 456 31.16 -18.64 -1.32
CA VAL A 456 30.67 -18.00 -2.56
C VAL A 456 31.84 -17.38 -3.33
N LYS A 457 32.74 -16.66 -2.64
CA LYS A 457 33.95 -16.10 -3.24
C LYS A 457 34.80 -17.19 -3.91
N LYS A 458 35.06 -18.30 -3.23
CA LYS A 458 35.84 -19.43 -3.77
C LYS A 458 35.14 -20.11 -4.94
N ALA A 459 33.82 -20.25 -4.90
CA ALA A 459 33.03 -20.80 -5.99
C ALA A 459 33.10 -19.91 -7.24
N LEU A 460 33.00 -18.59 -7.08
CA LEU A 460 33.18 -17.62 -8.18
C LEU A 460 34.60 -17.67 -8.77
N GLN A 461 35.62 -17.80 -7.93
CA GLN A 461 37.03 -17.92 -8.37
C GLN A 461 37.25 -19.15 -9.26
N ARG A 462 36.59 -20.28 -8.97
CA ARG A 462 36.60 -21.48 -9.84
C ARG A 462 35.94 -21.22 -11.20
N LEU A 463 35.05 -20.25 -11.27
CA LEU A 463 34.38 -19.81 -12.50
C LEU A 463 35.12 -18.63 -13.19
N GLY A 464 36.31 -18.26 -12.69
CA GLY A 464 37.15 -17.22 -13.29
C GLY A 464 36.74 -15.78 -12.94
N LYS A 465 35.96 -15.58 -11.87
CA LYS A 465 35.55 -14.26 -11.36
C LYS A 465 35.94 -14.13 -9.90
N ASP A 466 36.12 -12.90 -9.42
CA ASP A 466 36.38 -12.64 -8.00
C ASP A 466 35.21 -11.85 -7.39
N LEU A 467 35.00 -12.03 -6.08
CA LEU A 467 34.02 -11.28 -5.31
C LEU A 467 34.75 -10.15 -4.56
N PHE A 468 34.44 -8.92 -4.92
CA PHE A 468 34.92 -7.75 -4.21
C PHE A 468 34.22 -7.60 -2.85
N ILE A 469 35.03 -7.51 -1.80
CA ILE A 469 34.62 -7.28 -0.40
C ILE A 469 35.55 -6.17 0.11
N LYS A 470 34.99 -5.13 0.74
CA LYS A 470 35.79 -4.05 1.35
C LYS A 470 36.77 -4.61 2.40
N GLU A 471 37.92 -3.96 2.55
CA GLU A 471 39.04 -4.46 3.38
C GLU A 471 38.76 -4.41 4.89
N ASP A 472 37.91 -3.48 5.33
CA ASP A 472 37.55 -3.20 6.72
C ASP A 472 36.34 -3.99 7.23
N VAL A 473 35.93 -5.03 6.50
CA VAL A 473 34.76 -5.84 6.82
C VAL A 473 35.13 -7.00 7.75
N LEU A 474 34.34 -7.15 8.81
CA LEU A 474 34.44 -8.26 9.74
C LEU A 474 33.73 -9.52 9.20
N PHE A 475 34.15 -10.69 9.66
CA PHE A 475 33.52 -11.97 9.31
C PHE A 475 32.92 -12.62 10.56
N GLY A 476 31.58 -12.63 10.65
CA GLY A 476 30.83 -13.23 11.75
C GLY A 476 30.52 -14.70 11.51
N SER A 477 30.83 -15.58 12.47
CA SER A 477 30.35 -16.96 12.47
C SER A 477 29.21 -17.11 13.47
N ILE A 478 28.11 -17.68 13.01
CA ILE A 478 26.95 -18.02 13.83
C ILE A 478 26.78 -19.54 13.72
N LYS A 479 26.49 -20.23 14.84
CA LYS A 479 26.42 -21.70 14.89
C LYS A 479 25.00 -22.24 14.75
N ASP A 480 24.25 -21.72 13.79
CA ASP A 480 22.95 -22.23 13.36
C ASP A 480 22.95 -22.66 11.87
N GLU A 481 21.86 -23.27 11.43
CA GLU A 481 21.65 -23.63 10.02
C GLU A 481 20.94 -22.52 9.23
N TYR A 482 21.03 -21.27 9.69
CA TYR A 482 20.57 -20.10 8.95
C TYR A 482 21.77 -19.46 8.25
N TRP A 483 21.62 -19.07 6.98
CA TRP A 483 22.71 -18.41 6.25
C TRP A 483 22.20 -17.20 5.47
N ASN A 484 22.62 -15.99 5.88
CA ASN A 484 22.40 -14.79 5.10
C ASN A 484 23.60 -14.53 4.18
N ILE A 485 23.38 -14.69 2.87
CA ILE A 485 24.32 -14.25 1.84
C ILE A 485 23.97 -12.78 1.51
N PRO A 486 24.89 -11.82 1.73
CA PRO A 486 24.64 -10.41 1.48
C PRO A 486 24.35 -10.14 0.00
N CYS A 487 23.83 -8.94 -0.29
CA CYS A 487 23.55 -8.52 -1.65
C CYS A 487 24.85 -8.47 -2.49
N ILE A 488 24.84 -9.18 -3.61
CA ILE A 488 25.92 -9.15 -4.61
C ILE A 488 25.45 -8.31 -5.80
N HIS A 489 26.07 -7.15 -5.99
CA HIS A 489 25.85 -6.27 -7.13
C HIS A 489 26.69 -6.71 -8.34
N HIS A 490 26.09 -6.64 -9.53
CA HIS A 490 26.68 -7.08 -10.80
C HIS A 490 26.94 -5.91 -11.76
N SER A 491 28.02 -5.99 -12.53
CA SER A 491 28.50 -4.87 -13.35
C SER A 491 27.54 -4.40 -14.44
N ASP A 492 27.64 -3.13 -14.83
CA ASP A 492 26.95 -2.57 -16.00
C ASP A 492 27.44 -3.12 -17.36
N LYS A 493 28.55 -3.86 -17.41
CA LYS A 493 29.17 -4.30 -18.67
C LYS A 493 28.54 -5.56 -19.25
N GLU A 494 28.46 -6.62 -18.45
CA GLU A 494 27.86 -7.91 -18.81
C GLU A 494 26.97 -8.43 -17.66
N PRO A 495 25.98 -7.64 -17.18
CA PRO A 495 25.24 -7.97 -15.95
C PRO A 495 24.56 -9.33 -16.02
N GLU A 496 23.96 -9.69 -17.16
CA GLU A 496 23.25 -10.97 -17.34
C GLU A 496 24.18 -12.18 -17.16
N LYS A 497 25.41 -12.08 -17.68
CA LYS A 497 26.44 -13.12 -17.57
C LYS A 497 27.06 -13.18 -16.18
N ASP A 498 27.31 -12.03 -15.57
CA ASP A 498 27.81 -11.99 -14.18
C ASP A 498 26.76 -12.59 -13.23
N ILE A 499 25.46 -12.29 -13.41
CA ILE A 499 24.36 -12.92 -12.66
C ILE A 499 24.34 -14.45 -12.86
N GLU A 500 24.48 -14.92 -14.10
CA GLU A 500 24.54 -16.36 -14.40
C GLU A 500 25.68 -17.06 -13.63
N LEU A 501 26.85 -16.43 -13.57
CA LEU A 501 28.00 -16.96 -12.83
C LEU A 501 27.76 -16.98 -11.32
N THR A 502 27.13 -15.95 -10.75
CA THR A 502 26.71 -15.96 -9.34
C THR A 502 25.73 -17.10 -9.07
N LEU A 503 24.67 -17.25 -9.88
CA LEU A 503 23.68 -18.31 -9.72
C LEU A 503 24.32 -19.70 -9.85
N LYS A 504 25.27 -19.87 -10.78
CA LYS A 504 26.04 -21.11 -10.92
C LYS A 504 26.89 -21.40 -9.69
N SER A 505 27.55 -20.37 -9.13
CA SER A 505 28.38 -20.50 -7.93
C SER A 505 27.55 -20.93 -6.72
N LEU A 506 26.36 -20.33 -6.54
CA LEU A 506 25.39 -20.70 -5.52
C LEU A 506 24.89 -22.13 -5.73
N LYS A 507 24.46 -22.51 -6.95
CA LYS A 507 24.04 -23.89 -7.25
C LYS A 507 25.09 -24.93 -6.86
N MET A 508 26.37 -24.66 -7.13
CA MET A 508 27.47 -25.56 -6.76
C MET A 508 27.57 -25.77 -5.25
N ILE A 509 27.47 -24.70 -4.47
CA ILE A 509 27.55 -24.75 -3.00
C ILE A 509 26.32 -25.43 -2.43
N LEU A 510 25.12 -24.98 -2.83
CA LEU A 510 23.86 -25.50 -2.33
C LEU A 510 23.70 -26.98 -2.65
N GLY A 511 24.07 -27.40 -3.87
CA GLY A 511 24.05 -28.81 -4.26
C GLY A 511 24.93 -29.67 -3.36
N LYS A 512 26.16 -29.22 -3.03
CA LYS A 512 27.06 -29.94 -2.12
C LYS A 512 26.55 -30.00 -0.70
N MET A 513 25.91 -28.93 -0.21
CA MET A 513 25.28 -28.92 1.10
C MET A 513 24.07 -29.87 1.17
N VAL A 514 23.26 -29.93 0.10
CA VAL A 514 22.15 -30.89 -0.03
C VAL A 514 22.65 -32.33 -0.06
N GLU A 515 23.71 -32.62 -0.81
CA GLU A 515 24.36 -33.96 -0.85
C GLU A 515 24.85 -34.39 0.55
N LYS A 516 25.30 -33.45 1.38
CA LYS A 516 25.70 -33.68 2.77
C LYS A 516 24.52 -33.79 3.74
N GLY A 517 23.28 -33.63 3.27
CA GLY A 517 22.07 -33.77 4.08
C GLY A 517 21.78 -32.59 5.01
N LEU A 518 22.33 -31.40 4.74
CA LEU A 518 22.08 -30.21 5.54
C LEU A 518 20.65 -29.67 5.36
N GLY A 519 20.07 -29.14 6.43
CA GLY A 519 18.70 -28.62 6.50
C GLY A 519 18.61 -27.09 6.50
N CYS A 520 19.61 -26.41 5.91
CA CYS A 520 19.77 -24.97 6.06
C CYS A 520 18.61 -24.16 5.45
N ILE A 521 18.29 -23.04 6.09
CA ILE A 521 17.46 -21.98 5.51
C ILE A 521 18.42 -20.88 5.06
N ILE A 522 18.29 -20.47 3.79
CA ILE A 522 19.25 -19.57 3.16
C ILE A 522 18.52 -18.36 2.63
N SER A 523 19.06 -17.18 2.91
CA SER A 523 18.72 -15.96 2.21
C SER A 523 19.86 -15.56 1.29
N TRP A 524 19.55 -15.14 0.06
CA TRP A 524 20.51 -14.51 -0.82
C TRP A 524 19.88 -13.40 -1.63
N THR A 525 20.68 -12.39 -1.97
CA THR A 525 20.24 -11.27 -2.80
C THR A 525 21.25 -10.99 -3.90
N ILE A 526 20.76 -10.71 -5.10
CA ILE A 526 21.55 -10.17 -6.20
C ILE A 526 20.97 -8.83 -6.65
N SER A 527 21.82 -7.95 -7.16
CA SER A 527 21.37 -6.71 -7.78
C SER A 527 22.15 -6.32 -9.03
N TRP A 528 21.53 -5.49 -9.87
CA TRP A 528 22.11 -4.89 -11.06
C TRP A 528 21.35 -3.62 -11.41
N ASN A 529 21.93 -2.77 -12.26
CA ASN A 529 21.21 -1.62 -12.80
C ASN A 529 20.39 -2.02 -14.04
N MET A 530 19.11 -1.67 -14.04
CA MET A 530 18.19 -1.79 -15.16
C MET A 530 17.69 -0.38 -15.49
N GLU A 531 18.01 0.12 -16.69
CA GLU A 531 17.72 1.51 -17.08
C GLU A 531 18.25 2.53 -16.04
N ASP A 532 17.37 3.33 -15.43
CA ASP A 532 17.67 4.36 -14.44
C ASP A 532 17.55 3.88 -12.97
N LYS A 533 17.41 2.57 -12.74
CA LYS A 533 17.14 2.00 -11.40
C LYS A 533 18.07 0.84 -11.08
N GLU A 534 18.31 0.62 -9.79
CA GLU A 534 18.83 -0.65 -9.31
C GLU A 534 17.65 -1.60 -9.07
N VAL A 535 17.75 -2.82 -9.60
CA VAL A 535 16.82 -3.92 -9.34
C VAL A 535 17.51 -4.90 -8.41
N ARG A 536 16.81 -5.33 -7.35
CA ARG A 536 17.28 -6.37 -6.44
C ARG A 536 16.32 -7.55 -6.47
N VAL A 537 16.87 -8.76 -6.59
CA VAL A 537 16.14 -10.02 -6.44
C VAL A 537 16.69 -10.71 -5.21
N SER A 538 15.85 -10.83 -4.19
CA SER A 538 16.15 -11.51 -2.94
C SER A 538 15.29 -12.77 -2.82
N SER A 539 15.86 -13.83 -2.27
CA SER A 539 15.14 -15.08 -2.01
C SER A 539 15.45 -15.61 -0.63
N LEU A 540 14.47 -16.27 -0.03
CA LEU A 540 14.59 -16.96 1.26
C LEU A 540 13.88 -18.31 1.16
N GLY A 541 14.51 -19.38 1.62
CA GLY A 541 13.87 -20.69 1.68
C GLY A 541 14.78 -21.81 2.14
N HIS A 542 14.19 -23.00 2.30
CA HIS A 542 14.95 -24.21 2.58
C HIS A 542 15.88 -24.55 1.41
N ILE A 543 17.09 -25.01 1.74
CA ILE A 543 18.17 -25.22 0.77
C ILE A 543 17.78 -26.15 -0.40
N ARG A 544 16.99 -27.20 -0.14
CA ARG A 544 16.51 -28.12 -1.19
C ARG A 544 15.56 -27.44 -2.16
N ASN A 545 14.66 -26.61 -1.65
CA ASN A 545 13.71 -25.85 -2.45
C ASN A 545 14.46 -24.85 -3.33
N LEU A 546 15.39 -24.08 -2.75
CA LEU A 546 16.19 -23.11 -3.47
C LEU A 546 17.04 -23.77 -4.56
N HIS A 547 17.75 -24.86 -4.24
CA HIS A 547 18.55 -25.59 -5.22
C HIS A 547 17.70 -26.12 -6.39
N THR A 548 16.54 -26.70 -6.10
CA THR A 548 15.61 -27.22 -7.13
C THR A 548 15.04 -26.09 -7.98
N TRP A 549 14.59 -25.00 -7.35
CA TRP A 549 14.05 -23.83 -8.02
C TRP A 549 15.06 -23.17 -8.93
N MET A 550 16.29 -22.94 -8.45
CA MET A 550 17.36 -22.39 -9.26
C MET A 550 17.68 -23.29 -10.46
N GLY A 551 17.48 -24.61 -10.36
CA GLY A 551 17.63 -25.56 -11.47
C GLY A 551 16.64 -25.33 -12.63
N THR A 552 15.59 -24.53 -12.45
CA THR A 552 14.57 -24.29 -13.49
C THR A 552 14.90 -23.14 -14.45
N PHE A 553 15.96 -22.37 -14.19
CA PHE A 553 16.41 -21.27 -15.05
C PHE A 553 17.94 -21.18 -15.10
N GLU A 554 18.47 -20.68 -16.21
CA GLU A 554 19.91 -20.49 -16.40
C GLU A 554 20.37 -19.13 -15.86
N GLY A 555 19.60 -18.07 -16.11
CA GLY A 555 19.89 -16.70 -15.66
C GLY A 555 18.63 -15.88 -15.40
N ILE A 556 18.83 -14.61 -15.02
CA ILE A 556 17.76 -13.64 -14.78
C ILE A 556 17.89 -12.53 -15.83
N PRO A 557 16.83 -12.24 -16.61
CA PRO A 557 16.91 -11.22 -17.65
C PRO A 557 17.14 -9.82 -17.08
N THR A 558 17.99 -9.05 -17.75
CA THR A 558 18.31 -7.65 -17.37
C THR A 558 17.51 -6.62 -18.17
N ASP A 559 16.80 -7.05 -19.21
CA ASP A 559 15.77 -6.26 -19.91
C ASP A 559 14.44 -6.33 -19.17
N ARG A 560 13.79 -5.18 -18.94
CA ARG A 560 12.57 -5.10 -18.12
C ARG A 560 11.43 -5.99 -18.64
N LYS A 561 11.17 -6.00 -19.95
CA LYS A 561 10.06 -6.80 -20.51
C LYS A 561 10.28 -8.29 -20.32
N LYS A 562 11.50 -8.77 -20.58
CA LYS A 562 11.88 -10.16 -20.32
C LYS A 562 11.89 -10.48 -18.82
N PHE A 563 12.30 -9.53 -17.98
CA PHE A 563 12.33 -9.68 -16.54
C PHE A 563 10.91 -9.86 -15.96
N VAL A 564 9.94 -9.03 -16.36
CA VAL A 564 8.53 -9.20 -15.97
C VAL A 564 8.01 -10.59 -16.37
N LYS A 565 8.39 -11.08 -17.56
CA LYS A 565 8.02 -12.44 -17.98
C LYS A 565 8.64 -13.51 -17.07
N TRP A 566 9.91 -13.36 -16.71
CA TRP A 566 10.59 -14.23 -15.77
C TRP A 566 9.89 -14.25 -14.41
N LEU A 567 9.41 -13.10 -13.90
CA LEU A 567 8.63 -13.03 -12.67
C LEU A 567 7.31 -13.80 -12.72
N GLU A 568 6.60 -13.75 -13.85
CA GLU A 568 5.38 -14.55 -14.05
C GLU A 568 5.68 -16.05 -13.98
N ASP A 569 6.80 -16.48 -14.55
CA ASP A 569 7.22 -17.87 -14.52
C ASP A 569 7.64 -18.29 -13.09
N GLN A 570 8.25 -17.39 -12.30
CA GLN A 570 8.55 -17.65 -10.89
C GLN A 570 7.26 -17.82 -10.08
N LYS A 571 6.28 -16.92 -10.25
CA LYS A 571 4.96 -17.07 -9.63
C LYS A 571 4.33 -18.42 -10.00
N ARG A 572 4.37 -18.81 -11.29
CA ARG A 572 3.82 -20.10 -11.73
C ARG A 572 4.54 -21.28 -11.08
N TYR A 573 5.87 -21.22 -10.98
CA TYR A 573 6.66 -22.24 -10.30
C TYR A 573 6.23 -22.39 -8.83
N LEU A 574 6.16 -21.29 -8.08
CA LEU A 574 5.77 -21.31 -6.66
C LEU A 574 4.38 -21.94 -6.47
N ASN A 575 3.41 -21.53 -7.28
CA ASN A 575 2.03 -22.03 -7.18
C ASN A 575 1.87 -23.49 -7.63
N SER A 576 2.79 -24.02 -8.43
CA SER A 576 2.70 -25.40 -8.94
C SER A 576 3.40 -26.41 -8.04
N ASN A 577 4.36 -25.96 -7.23
CA ASN A 577 5.23 -26.85 -6.45
C ASN A 577 4.99 -26.81 -4.94
N PHE A 578 4.35 -25.75 -4.44
CA PHE A 578 4.08 -25.59 -3.01
C PHE A 578 2.58 -25.44 -2.75
N LYS A 579 2.16 -25.78 -1.53
CA LYS A 579 0.81 -25.45 -1.04
C LYS A 579 0.76 -23.97 -0.65
N PRO A 580 -0.44 -23.36 -0.54
CA PRO A 580 -0.57 -22.03 0.04
C PRO A 580 0.10 -21.96 1.42
N SER A 581 1.10 -21.09 1.57
CA SER A 581 1.80 -20.79 2.82
C SER A 581 1.99 -19.28 2.88
N TYR A 582 1.15 -18.62 3.67
CA TYR A 582 1.12 -17.17 3.80
C TYR A 582 1.71 -16.74 5.14
N ASP A 583 2.49 -15.67 5.14
CA ASP A 583 2.99 -15.03 6.38
C ASP A 583 3.78 -16.01 7.28
N LYS A 584 4.51 -16.93 6.64
CA LYS A 584 5.41 -17.91 7.26
C LYS A 584 6.81 -17.84 6.64
N PRO A 585 7.73 -17.05 7.19
CA PRO A 585 7.54 -16.11 8.29
C PRO A 585 6.79 -14.85 7.84
N LEU A 586 6.41 -14.01 8.81
CA LEU A 586 5.75 -12.72 8.54
C LEU A 586 6.68 -11.83 7.71
N VAL A 587 6.15 -11.18 6.67
CA VAL A 587 6.96 -10.31 5.79
C VAL A 587 7.72 -9.22 6.55
N LYS A 588 7.11 -8.63 7.59
CA LYS A 588 7.73 -7.58 8.42
C LYS A 588 8.91 -8.08 9.26
N ASP A 589 8.98 -9.39 9.51
CA ASP A 589 10.00 -10.01 10.35
C ASP A 589 11.24 -10.40 9.51
N ILE A 590 11.10 -10.49 8.17
CA ILE A 590 12.21 -10.86 7.25
C ILE A 590 12.56 -9.80 6.20
N CYS A 591 11.64 -8.92 5.81
CA CYS A 591 11.91 -7.89 4.81
C CYS A 591 12.59 -6.68 5.46
N GLN A 592 13.67 -6.20 4.85
CA GLN A 592 14.39 -4.99 5.27
C GLN A 592 14.05 -3.80 4.37
N PHE A 593 14.27 -2.57 4.87
CA PHE A 593 13.90 -1.33 4.16
C PHE A 593 14.77 -1.07 2.93
N ASP A 594 15.94 -1.70 2.83
CA ASP A 594 16.79 -1.75 1.64
C ASP A 594 16.33 -2.83 0.64
N GLY A 595 15.21 -3.50 0.88
CA GLY A 595 14.63 -4.44 -0.08
C GLY A 595 15.39 -5.75 -0.22
N VAL A 596 15.98 -6.22 0.87
CA VAL A 596 16.44 -7.61 1.00
C VAL A 596 15.56 -8.41 1.95
N LEU A 597 15.49 -9.72 1.73
CA LEU A 597 15.05 -10.69 2.73
C LEU A 597 16.25 -11.03 3.61
N TYR A 598 16.09 -10.89 4.93
CA TYR A 598 17.16 -11.07 5.89
C TYR A 598 16.62 -11.74 7.15
N MET A 599 17.28 -12.81 7.58
CA MET A 599 16.94 -13.54 8.80
C MET A 599 17.57 -12.83 9.98
N LYS A 600 16.84 -11.85 10.54
CA LYS A 600 17.28 -11.12 11.73
C LYS A 600 17.19 -12.04 12.95
N ARG A 601 18.34 -12.37 13.52
CA ARG A 601 18.47 -13.21 14.72
C ARG A 601 18.24 -12.41 15.98
N VAL A 602 17.70 -13.06 17.00
CA VAL A 602 17.39 -12.45 18.30
C VAL A 602 18.47 -12.83 19.30
N ILE A 603 19.15 -11.83 19.86
CA ILE A 603 20.15 -12.03 20.92
C ILE A 603 19.46 -12.59 22.15
N VAL A 604 20.11 -13.51 22.86
CA VAL A 604 19.61 -14.00 24.16
C VAL A 604 19.56 -12.84 25.15
N GLY A 605 18.36 -12.51 25.63
CA GLY A 605 18.14 -11.39 26.53
C GLY A 605 18.71 -11.62 27.94
N GLU A 606 19.01 -10.51 28.63
CA GLU A 606 19.58 -10.53 30.00
C GLU A 606 18.69 -11.26 31.01
N GLU A 607 17.38 -11.32 30.76
CA GLU A 607 16.40 -12.03 31.59
C GLU A 607 16.69 -13.53 31.73
N PHE A 608 17.43 -14.12 30.78
CA PHE A 608 17.81 -15.53 30.80
C PHE A 608 19.13 -15.79 31.54
N ALA A 609 19.81 -14.74 32.03
CA ALA A 609 21.08 -14.83 32.78
C ALA A 609 22.05 -15.88 32.20
N LEU A 610 22.34 -15.78 30.90
CA LEU A 610 23.18 -16.75 30.20
C LEU A 610 24.64 -16.62 30.66
N GLU A 611 25.22 -17.71 31.17
CA GLU A 611 26.61 -17.76 31.60
C GLU A 611 27.39 -18.82 30.78
N PRO A 612 28.32 -18.40 29.89
CA PRO A 612 29.16 -19.34 29.16
C PRO A 612 30.30 -19.87 30.04
N TYR A 613 30.66 -21.14 29.86
CA TYR A 613 31.79 -21.79 30.54
C TYR A 613 32.44 -22.85 29.63
N LEU A 614 33.66 -23.28 29.96
CA LEU A 614 34.32 -24.36 29.25
C LEU A 614 34.11 -25.69 29.98
N LYS A 615 33.62 -26.70 29.25
CA LYS A 615 33.46 -28.07 29.73
C LYS A 615 34.22 -29.02 28.80
N GLU A 616 35.28 -29.66 29.33
CA GLU A 616 36.13 -30.59 28.57
C GLU A 616 36.70 -30.00 27.27
N GLY A 617 37.00 -28.69 27.27
CA GLY A 617 37.49 -27.97 26.10
C GLY A 617 36.41 -27.52 25.12
N ASN A 618 35.14 -27.85 25.36
CA ASN A 618 34.00 -27.38 24.57
C ASN A 618 33.34 -26.17 25.26
N LEU A 619 32.82 -25.24 24.45
CA LEU A 619 32.00 -24.14 24.95
C LEU A 619 30.63 -24.69 25.37
N ALA A 620 30.27 -24.45 26.63
CA ALA A 620 28.97 -24.75 27.21
C ALA A 620 28.37 -23.48 27.82
N TYR A 621 27.10 -23.50 28.17
CA TYR A 621 26.44 -22.38 28.84
C TYR A 621 25.38 -22.87 29.83
N THR A 622 25.05 -22.04 30.81
CA THR A 622 23.85 -22.17 31.63
C THR A 622 22.88 -21.04 31.27
N ILE A 623 21.58 -21.31 31.34
CA ILE A 623 20.54 -20.28 31.27
C ILE A 623 19.59 -20.46 32.45
N LYS A 624 19.03 -19.35 32.92
CA LYS A 624 17.97 -19.32 33.92
C LYS A 624 16.65 -19.07 33.21
N VAL A 625 15.75 -20.04 33.24
CA VAL A 625 14.37 -19.88 32.76
C VAL A 625 13.51 -19.44 33.95
N PRO A 626 12.68 -18.38 33.85
CA PRO A 626 11.73 -18.01 34.89
C PRO A 626 10.82 -19.19 35.28
N ASP A 627 10.49 -19.31 36.58
CA ASP A 627 9.87 -20.53 37.16
C ASP A 627 8.69 -21.08 36.35
N ASN A 628 8.91 -22.26 35.76
CA ASN A 628 7.95 -23.25 35.25
C ASN A 628 6.66 -22.72 34.61
N ASP A 629 6.78 -21.63 33.86
CA ASP A 629 5.69 -21.12 33.05
C ASP A 629 5.61 -21.92 31.76
N SER A 630 4.42 -22.44 31.45
CA SER A 630 4.09 -23.10 30.19
C SER A 630 4.53 -22.33 28.94
N GLN A 631 4.76 -21.01 29.06
CA GLN A 631 5.23 -20.16 27.96
C GLN A 631 6.68 -20.38 27.52
N TYR A 632 7.50 -21.14 28.26
CA TYR A 632 8.92 -21.41 27.93
C TYR A 632 9.21 -22.89 27.60
N MET A 633 8.17 -23.69 27.35
CA MET A 633 8.31 -25.12 27.12
C MET A 633 9.23 -25.45 25.95
N GLU A 634 9.23 -24.65 24.88
CA GLU A 634 10.09 -24.86 23.72
C GLU A 634 11.60 -24.66 24.02
N ILE A 635 11.94 -23.92 25.09
CA ILE A 635 13.33 -23.83 25.57
C ILE A 635 13.67 -25.07 26.42
N LEU A 636 12.73 -25.50 27.27
CA LEU A 636 12.92 -26.64 28.18
C LEU A 636 13.00 -27.99 27.47
N ASP A 637 12.24 -28.15 26.37
CA ASP A 637 12.24 -29.36 25.54
C ASP A 637 13.28 -29.35 24.42
N GLU A 638 14.16 -28.33 24.43
CA GLU A 638 15.26 -28.17 23.48
C GLU A 638 14.85 -27.87 22.02
N SER A 639 13.60 -27.49 21.76
CA SER A 639 13.15 -27.03 20.43
C SER A 639 13.73 -25.68 20.04
N ILE A 640 14.01 -24.80 21.01
CA ILE A 640 14.72 -23.53 20.85
C ILE A 640 15.96 -23.55 21.75
N LYS A 641 17.12 -23.16 21.22
CA LYS A 641 18.39 -23.14 21.95
C LYS A 641 19.16 -21.86 21.73
N ALA A 642 20.02 -21.54 22.69
CA ALA A 642 21.02 -20.50 22.55
C ALA A 642 22.24 -21.09 21.81
N ILE A 643 22.70 -20.42 20.75
CA ILE A 643 23.91 -20.81 20.01
C ILE A 643 24.92 -19.67 19.99
N PRO A 644 26.23 -19.98 20.06
CA PRO A 644 27.25 -18.97 20.07
C PRO A 644 27.41 -18.31 18.71
N ALA A 645 27.71 -17.02 18.73
CA ALA A 645 28.15 -16.23 17.59
C ALA A 645 29.37 -15.38 17.96
N TYR A 646 30.26 -15.16 17.00
CA TYR A 646 31.51 -14.46 17.21
C TYR A 646 32.12 -13.94 15.90
N VAL A 647 32.99 -12.95 16.00
CA VAL A 647 33.82 -12.46 14.89
C VAL A 647 35.06 -13.35 14.77
N VAL A 648 35.38 -13.80 13.56
CA VAL A 648 36.59 -14.60 13.28
C VAL A 648 37.76 -13.66 13.02
N LYS A 649 38.77 -13.66 13.91
CA LYS A 649 40.01 -12.89 13.72
C LYS A 649 41.06 -13.69 12.95
N LYS A 650 41.14 -15.00 13.21
CA LYS A 650 42.12 -15.86 12.57
C LYS A 650 41.54 -17.25 12.29
N SER A 651 41.71 -17.67 11.03
CA SER A 651 41.30 -19.01 10.59
C SER A 651 42.31 -19.62 9.61
N THR A 652 42.51 -20.94 9.75
CA THR A 652 43.50 -21.70 8.99
C THR A 652 42.82 -22.80 8.18
N CYS A 653 43.25 -22.95 6.92
CA CYS A 653 42.82 -24.08 6.08
C CYS A 653 43.49 -25.38 6.51
N SER A 654 42.70 -26.45 6.72
CA SER A 654 43.22 -27.76 7.10
C SER A 654 44.23 -28.34 6.08
N LYS A 655 44.11 -27.97 4.80
CA LYS A 655 44.96 -28.46 3.70
C LYS A 655 46.13 -27.54 3.37
N SER A 656 45.89 -26.26 3.09
CA SER A 656 47.00 -25.35 2.74
C SER A 656 47.81 -24.87 3.93
N ARG A 657 47.28 -24.97 5.16
CA ARG A 657 47.88 -24.42 6.39
C ARG A 657 48.06 -22.89 6.38
N GLU A 658 47.45 -22.21 5.42
CA GLU A 658 47.42 -20.75 5.29
C GLU A 658 46.08 -20.19 5.74
N ASN A 659 45.96 -18.85 5.77
CA ASN A 659 44.71 -18.16 6.07
C ASN A 659 43.58 -18.68 5.16
N TYR A 660 42.50 -19.15 5.78
CA TYR A 660 41.39 -19.76 5.06
C TYR A 660 40.67 -18.78 4.12
N LEU A 661 40.65 -17.49 4.46
CA LEU A 661 40.03 -16.44 3.65
C LEU A 661 40.72 -16.26 2.29
N THR A 662 42.03 -16.55 2.23
CA THR A 662 42.84 -16.44 1.01
C THR A 662 43.12 -17.80 0.36
N SER A 663 42.79 -18.90 1.03
CA SER A 663 43.04 -20.26 0.52
C SER A 663 42.08 -20.61 -0.63
N PRO A 664 42.55 -21.30 -1.70
CA PRO A 664 41.67 -21.71 -2.81
C PRO A 664 40.76 -22.89 -2.46
N PHE A 665 40.99 -23.55 -1.32
CA PHE A 665 40.22 -24.73 -0.89
C PHE A 665 38.93 -24.35 -0.17
N SER A 666 37.85 -25.06 -0.47
CA SER A 666 36.49 -24.84 0.07
C SER A 666 36.07 -26.03 0.93
N LYS A 667 35.49 -25.75 2.12
CA LYS A 667 34.95 -26.76 3.04
C LYS A 667 33.68 -27.44 2.50
N TRP A 668 33.01 -26.81 1.53
CA TRP A 668 31.84 -27.37 0.86
C TRP A 668 32.19 -28.10 -0.43
N LEU A 669 33.04 -27.51 -1.27
CA LEU A 669 33.29 -28.00 -2.62
C LEU A 669 34.41 -29.04 -2.71
N ASP A 670 35.31 -29.12 -1.73
CA ASP A 670 36.43 -30.06 -1.72
C ASP A 670 36.30 -31.11 -0.61
N SER A 671 36.78 -32.31 -0.89
CA SER A 671 36.81 -33.41 0.08
C SER A 671 37.85 -33.16 1.18
N ASP A 672 37.48 -33.54 2.41
CA ASP A 672 38.34 -33.52 3.61
C ASP A 672 38.92 -32.15 4.00
N ILE A 673 38.28 -31.07 3.55
CA ILE A 673 38.62 -29.70 3.93
C ILE A 673 37.75 -29.22 5.08
N HIS A 674 38.38 -28.66 6.10
CA HIS A 674 37.71 -27.94 7.18
C HIS A 674 38.49 -26.67 7.52
N THR A 675 37.80 -25.74 8.16
CA THR A 675 38.40 -24.52 8.71
C THR A 675 38.72 -24.75 10.18
N ILE A 676 39.93 -24.36 10.59
CA ILE A 676 40.31 -24.29 12.01
C ILE A 676 40.20 -22.83 12.43
N ILE A 677 39.31 -22.53 13.37
CA ILE A 677 39.19 -21.19 13.96
C ILE A 677 40.18 -21.11 15.11
N GLU A 678 41.15 -20.21 15.01
CA GLU A 678 42.24 -20.07 15.99
C GLU A 678 41.99 -18.93 16.96
N GLU A 679 41.36 -17.86 16.49
CA GLU A 679 41.12 -16.64 17.27
C GLU A 679 39.76 -16.05 16.92
N ILE A 680 38.99 -15.72 17.96
CA ILE A 680 37.66 -15.12 17.88
C ILE A 680 37.58 -13.88 18.76
N GLU A 681 36.63 -13.00 18.45
CA GLU A 681 36.29 -11.81 19.25
C GLU A 681 34.76 -11.69 19.37
N GLY A 682 34.29 -10.99 20.41
CA GLY A 682 32.87 -10.61 20.52
C GLY A 682 31.91 -11.79 20.66
N LEU A 683 32.21 -12.75 21.55
CA LEU A 683 31.34 -13.89 21.81
C LEU A 683 29.98 -13.42 22.35
N THR A 684 28.91 -13.77 21.64
CA THR A 684 27.51 -13.55 22.02
C THR A 684 26.68 -14.81 21.74
N PHE A 685 25.39 -14.77 22.07
CA PHE A 685 24.47 -15.89 21.85
C PHE A 685 23.17 -15.43 21.18
N TYR A 686 22.70 -16.20 20.22
CA TYR A 686 21.42 -16.00 19.54
C TYR A 686 20.47 -17.17 19.81
N TRP A 687 19.17 -16.92 19.76
CA TRP A 687 18.16 -17.98 19.74
C TRP A 687 18.05 -18.63 18.35
N THR A 688 17.88 -19.94 18.32
CA THR A 688 17.64 -20.72 17.10
C THR A 688 16.80 -21.96 17.37
N ASP A 689 16.04 -22.40 16.37
CA ASP A 689 15.40 -23.73 16.29
C ASP A 689 16.23 -24.73 15.44
N LYS A 690 17.34 -24.28 14.84
CA LYS A 690 18.20 -25.08 13.95
C LYS A 690 19.67 -24.97 14.36
N PRO A 691 20.08 -25.54 15.50
CA PRO A 691 21.49 -25.56 15.89
C PRO A 691 22.31 -26.40 14.91
N VAL A 692 23.54 -25.96 14.61
CA VAL A 692 24.50 -26.79 13.85
C VAL A 692 24.81 -28.05 14.67
N LYS A 693 24.68 -29.21 14.04
CA LYS A 693 24.95 -30.52 14.64
C LYS A 693 26.42 -30.91 14.63
#